data_AF-A0A2E2XG93-F1
#
_entry.id   AF-A0A2E2XG93-F1
#
_cell.length_a   1.000
_cell.length_b   1.000
_cell.length_c   1.000
_cell.angle_alpha   90.00
_cell.angle_beta   90.00
_cell.angle_gamma   90.00
#
_symmetry.space_group_name_H-M   'P 1'
#
loop_
_entity.id
_entity.type
_entity.pdbx_description
1 polymer ?
#
loop_
_entity_poly.entity_id
_entity_poly.type
_entity_poly.pdbx_seq_one_letter_code
_entity_poly.pdbx_strand_id
1 'polypeptide(L)'
;MNKLFKTPGAIPFMMAVFLNAFVDLGHKIVIQNTVFKLYDGQEQVILTAIVNGLILLPFILLFSPAGFISDRFPKNQVMRYSAWAAVGLTIGITLCYAAGWFWAAFAMTFLLAVQSAIYSPAKYGYLKGFFGKQNLAEANGIVQAISIVAILAGTLLMSVLFEMWYPQDTTSKSAVLQSLVPIGFMLIIGSIAELIMMYRLPQVDQGSDERFDIKAYAQGKLLKTNLQPVLSRDVIRLSIIGLAMFWSIGQVMLASFPAFAKEQMGETNTLVIQAIIAATGLGIALGSTFASRFSRNYIETGLIPLGAAGIGIGLWILPSLESPLMMGLDFLFIGTMGGLFIVPLNAMIQFYAGEHEMGRVLAANNLIQNVGMLSFLVLTAVFALLGISSKQLLLLTATFAVIGGLYTVYKLPQSLVRFLLTYLMSRHYRINVQGMNHVPEKGGVLLLGNHISWIDWAIVQIAYPRPVQFVMLKSIYERWYLKWFFDLFGCVPIESGANAEQSLQIVTDLLNQGKVVCLFPEGTISRTGHLAEFRRGYERAAQAASADVVIQPFYLRGLWGSQFSRSSDKLKSLRSRSGGRDLIVSFGELLDKNTEVDLLKRRVLDLSIDAWSGYADNLPNLPAAWMENVKQYGSDMAIANTRNDFMAATSVSNLDALINARQYAKSLQQKAEGKNIAVFLPPSVETAQLTMGIFMAGKTLVPMNINMPTNGWQQAVEQARVRTLITSRAYIDHLAQEGFNLDHHLGDANLNVHYVEDLAQQGSHLKRRISAVIFKLLPLSITQRWWCQKSSPLRTAAILFRQTRDETIEGIKLSHKNIMSNIKQLSDVLNTEASDVMINVEDIHSANGLINSFLMPMIEGIPLVCQPQISDPLSISKLIARYRVTLLSASIPLLNQFLNHEKLHPLMLESLRIVVGIHATANQHPDLLTKFQQQFSKNLLEAFCVSENAPIISINLPDALDFESWKIQRGGKAGTQGMALPGSSIRIVATDSHDELASEQTGEVQLGGVQIMQPFGGDRESASWLPTQCQGHLDKDGFLCVSM
;
A
#
# COMPACT_ATOMS: atom_id res chain seq x y z
N MET A 1 12.12 -10.24 -6.96
CA MET A 1 13.05 -11.33 -7.33
C MET A 1 12.58 -12.10 -8.56
N ASN A 2 11.44 -12.81 -8.56
CA ASN A 2 10.98 -13.57 -9.75
C ASN A 2 10.77 -12.75 -11.04
N LYS A 3 10.70 -11.42 -10.98
CA LYS A 3 10.54 -10.54 -12.16
C LYS A 3 11.89 -10.25 -12.84
N LEU A 4 12.97 -10.03 -12.08
CA LEU A 4 14.31 -9.75 -12.62
C LEU A 4 14.94 -10.96 -13.32
N PHE A 5 14.82 -12.15 -12.72
CA PHE A 5 15.35 -13.38 -13.32
C PHE A 5 14.61 -13.81 -14.59
N LYS A 6 13.44 -13.22 -14.87
CA LYS A 6 12.68 -13.44 -16.12
C LYS A 6 13.19 -12.57 -17.27
N THR A 7 14.02 -11.56 -17.02
CA THR A 7 14.60 -10.74 -18.08
C THR A 7 15.60 -11.56 -18.89
N PRO A 8 15.45 -11.66 -20.24
CA PRO A 8 16.39 -12.37 -21.09
C PRO A 8 17.82 -11.82 -20.92
N GLY A 9 18.79 -12.69 -20.62
CA GLY A 9 20.19 -12.31 -20.37
C GLY A 9 20.55 -12.06 -18.90
N ALA A 10 19.58 -12.04 -17.97
CA ALA A 10 19.85 -11.79 -16.55
C ALA A 10 20.68 -12.88 -15.88
N ILE A 11 20.36 -14.16 -16.12
CA ILE A 11 21.14 -15.29 -15.58
C ILE A 11 22.59 -15.27 -16.11
N PRO A 12 22.83 -15.16 -17.44
CA PRO A 12 24.18 -14.98 -17.96
C PRO A 12 24.94 -13.84 -17.31
N PHE A 13 24.32 -12.67 -17.14
CA PHE A 13 24.97 -11.53 -16.48
C PHE A 13 25.39 -11.85 -15.04
N MET A 14 24.49 -12.44 -14.25
CA MET A 14 24.76 -12.81 -12.86
C MET A 14 25.86 -13.88 -12.75
N MET A 15 25.88 -14.86 -13.65
CA MET A 15 26.96 -15.87 -13.73
C MET A 15 28.29 -15.23 -14.11
N ALA A 16 28.29 -14.30 -15.06
CA ALA A 16 29.48 -13.55 -15.46
C ALA A 16 30.07 -12.76 -14.28
N VAL A 17 29.22 -12.05 -13.52
CA VAL A 17 29.64 -11.32 -12.30
C VAL A 17 30.26 -12.26 -11.27
N PHE A 18 29.66 -13.44 -11.05
CA PHE A 18 30.20 -14.44 -10.13
C PHE A 18 31.58 -14.93 -10.59
N LEU A 19 31.69 -15.34 -11.86
CA LEU A 19 32.91 -15.92 -12.42
C LEU A 19 34.06 -14.90 -12.44
N ASN A 20 33.78 -13.65 -12.82
CA ASN A 20 34.78 -12.58 -12.81
C ASN A 20 35.37 -12.37 -11.41
N ALA A 21 34.52 -12.15 -10.40
CA ALA A 21 34.97 -11.94 -9.03
C ALA A 21 35.71 -13.15 -8.44
N PHE A 22 35.29 -14.36 -8.80
CA PHE A 22 35.89 -15.60 -8.36
C PHE A 22 37.28 -15.83 -8.98
N VAL A 23 37.45 -15.58 -10.28
CA VAL A 23 38.73 -15.74 -11.00
C VAL A 23 39.74 -14.69 -10.57
N ASP A 24 39.34 -13.42 -10.50
CA ASP A 24 40.21 -12.30 -10.10
C ASP A 24 40.78 -12.54 -8.70
N LEU A 25 39.96 -13.05 -7.78
CA LEU A 25 40.39 -13.35 -6.43
C LEU A 25 41.23 -14.63 -6.35
N GLY A 26 40.99 -15.62 -7.20
CA GLY A 26 41.64 -16.91 -7.08
C GLY A 26 43.16 -16.85 -7.26
N HIS A 27 43.64 -16.11 -8.29
CA HIS A 27 45.07 -15.89 -8.45
C HIS A 27 45.67 -15.10 -7.27
N LYS A 28 44.99 -14.05 -6.79
CA LYS A 28 45.42 -13.27 -5.62
C LYS A 28 45.68 -14.17 -4.42
N ILE A 29 44.72 -15.02 -4.08
CA ILE A 29 44.80 -15.88 -2.89
C ILE A 29 45.95 -16.87 -3.02
N VAL A 30 46.18 -17.43 -4.20
CA VAL A 30 47.35 -18.29 -4.45
C VAL A 30 48.66 -17.56 -4.21
N ILE A 31 48.83 -16.35 -4.76
CA ILE A 31 50.05 -15.55 -4.54
C ILE A 31 50.20 -15.16 -3.07
N GLN A 32 49.11 -14.74 -2.42
CA GLN A 32 49.13 -14.34 -1.01
C GLN A 32 49.49 -15.53 -0.10
N ASN A 33 48.93 -16.71 -0.34
CA ASN A 33 49.28 -17.92 0.42
C ASN A 33 50.71 -18.38 0.14
N THR A 34 51.18 -18.23 -1.11
CA THR A 34 52.58 -18.51 -1.49
C THR A 34 53.54 -17.58 -0.74
N VAL A 35 53.26 -16.28 -0.70
CA VAL A 35 54.04 -15.30 0.07
C VAL A 35 54.02 -15.66 1.56
N PHE A 36 52.86 -16.06 2.08
CA PHE A 36 52.70 -16.42 3.49
C PHE A 36 53.49 -17.67 3.89
N LYS A 37 53.64 -18.67 3.01
CA LYS A 37 54.36 -19.92 3.31
C LYS A 37 55.86 -19.87 3.03
N LEU A 38 56.31 -19.03 2.10
CA LEU A 38 57.70 -19.01 1.63
C LEU A 38 58.57 -17.90 2.27
N TYR A 39 57.95 -16.89 2.86
CA TYR A 39 58.65 -15.75 3.46
C TYR A 39 58.21 -15.59 4.90
N ASP A 40 59.15 -15.21 5.76
CA ASP A 40 58.93 -14.97 7.18
C ASP A 40 59.31 -13.54 7.58
N GLY A 41 58.84 -13.09 8.75
CA GLY A 41 59.25 -11.83 9.35
C GLY A 41 58.84 -10.60 8.53
N GLN A 42 59.75 -9.63 8.40
CA GLN A 42 59.45 -8.34 7.79
C GLN A 42 59.19 -8.42 6.27
N GLU A 43 59.86 -9.34 5.57
CA GLU A 43 59.71 -9.49 4.11
C GLU A 43 58.31 -9.98 3.72
N GLN A 44 57.75 -10.93 4.48
CA GLN A 44 56.38 -11.41 4.32
C GLN A 44 55.35 -10.29 4.46
N VAL A 45 55.51 -9.42 5.48
CA VAL A 45 54.60 -8.30 5.74
C VAL A 45 54.64 -7.29 4.59
N ILE A 46 55.85 -6.94 4.13
CA ILE A 46 56.04 -6.00 3.01
C ILE A 46 55.45 -6.58 1.72
N LEU A 47 55.74 -7.83 1.37
CA LEU A 47 55.21 -8.45 0.16
C LEU A 47 53.69 -8.60 0.21
N THR A 48 53.10 -8.93 1.36
CA THR A 48 51.65 -8.96 1.54
C THR A 48 51.03 -7.57 1.34
N ALA A 49 51.66 -6.53 1.88
CA ALA A 49 51.22 -5.14 1.68
C ALA A 49 51.33 -4.72 0.20
N ILE A 50 52.40 -5.11 -0.50
CA ILE A 50 52.58 -4.86 -1.94
C ILE A 50 51.49 -5.57 -2.75
N VAL A 51 51.18 -6.85 -2.49
CA VAL A 51 50.10 -7.58 -3.18
C VAL A 51 48.77 -6.82 -3.03
N ASN A 52 48.44 -6.38 -1.81
CA ASN A 52 47.22 -5.59 -1.58
C ASN A 52 47.27 -4.24 -2.30
N GLY A 53 48.42 -3.56 -2.32
CA GLY A 53 48.62 -2.31 -3.06
C GLY A 53 48.48 -2.47 -4.57
N LEU A 54 49.05 -3.52 -5.16
CA LEU A 54 49.00 -3.82 -6.60
C LEU A 54 47.55 -4.00 -7.11
N ILE A 55 46.62 -4.36 -6.25
CA ILE A 55 45.21 -4.53 -6.60
C ILE A 55 44.47 -3.19 -6.59
N LEU A 56 44.81 -2.29 -5.66
CA LEU A 56 44.15 -0.98 -5.52
C LEU A 56 44.67 0.04 -6.54
N LEU A 57 45.97 -0.01 -6.85
CA LEU A 57 46.65 0.97 -7.70
C LEU A 57 46.05 1.13 -9.10
N PRO A 58 45.69 0.07 -9.86
CA PRO A 58 45.09 0.23 -11.18
C PRO A 58 43.80 1.04 -11.18
N PHE A 59 42.94 0.88 -10.17
CA PHE A 59 41.70 1.66 -10.04
C PHE A 59 41.97 3.16 -9.81
N ILE A 60 43.12 3.49 -9.22
CA ILE A 60 43.56 4.88 -9.01
C ILE A 60 44.17 5.44 -10.29
N LEU A 61 45.11 4.70 -10.90
CA LEU A 61 45.89 5.16 -12.05
C LEU A 61 45.08 5.23 -13.35
N LEU A 62 44.14 4.30 -13.55
CA LEU A 62 43.36 4.18 -14.80
C LEU A 62 41.97 4.81 -14.72
N PHE A 63 41.67 5.62 -13.70
CA PHE A 63 40.38 6.29 -13.53
C PHE A 63 39.86 6.94 -14.82
N SER A 64 40.68 7.81 -15.42
CA SER A 64 40.29 8.61 -16.59
C SER A 64 40.14 7.77 -17.87
N PRO A 65 41.08 6.87 -18.21
CA PRO A 65 40.91 5.91 -19.30
C PRO A 65 39.71 4.97 -19.12
N ALA A 66 39.53 4.39 -17.94
CA ALA A 66 38.46 3.44 -17.67
C ALA A 66 37.06 4.09 -17.77
N GLY A 67 36.90 5.29 -17.20
CA GLY A 67 35.67 6.07 -17.34
C GLY A 67 35.34 6.40 -18.79
N PHE A 68 36.35 6.83 -19.57
CA PHE A 68 36.19 7.10 -20.99
C PHE A 68 35.81 5.85 -21.80
N ILE A 69 36.51 4.72 -21.60
CA ILE A 69 36.21 3.47 -22.33
C ILE A 69 34.78 3.02 -22.06
N SER A 70 34.32 3.14 -20.81
CA SER A 70 32.96 2.75 -20.41
C SER A 70 31.85 3.66 -20.95
N ASP A 71 32.12 4.94 -21.23
CA ASP A 71 31.14 5.88 -21.80
C ASP A 71 31.22 5.94 -23.34
N ARG A 72 32.38 5.61 -23.93
CA ARG A 72 32.57 5.58 -25.38
C ARG A 72 31.95 4.35 -26.03
N PHE A 73 32.24 3.17 -25.52
CA PHE A 73 31.82 1.92 -26.15
C PHE A 73 30.60 1.32 -25.46
N PRO A 74 29.73 0.59 -26.18
CA PRO A 74 28.62 -0.13 -25.57
C PRO A 74 29.11 -1.04 -24.43
N LYS A 75 28.46 -0.98 -23.27
CA LYS A 75 29.01 -1.58 -22.04
C LYS A 75 29.14 -3.10 -22.12
N ASN A 76 28.25 -3.77 -22.86
CA ASN A 76 28.37 -5.19 -23.14
C ASN A 76 29.66 -5.53 -23.92
N GLN A 77 30.09 -4.68 -24.85
CA GLN A 77 31.33 -4.88 -25.60
C GLN A 77 32.56 -4.65 -24.72
N VAL A 78 32.57 -3.60 -23.89
CA VAL A 78 33.64 -3.36 -22.92
C VAL A 78 33.82 -4.57 -22.00
N MET A 79 32.72 -5.12 -21.48
CA MET A 79 32.76 -6.34 -20.66
C MET A 79 33.27 -7.57 -21.44
N ARG A 80 32.88 -7.75 -22.71
CA ARG A 80 33.37 -8.85 -23.57
C ARG A 80 34.88 -8.77 -23.83
N TYR A 81 35.40 -7.61 -24.19
CA TYR A 81 36.84 -7.43 -24.39
C TYR A 81 37.63 -7.61 -23.10
N SER A 82 37.07 -7.17 -21.98
CA SER A 82 37.67 -7.39 -20.66
C SER A 82 37.70 -8.89 -20.29
N ALA A 83 36.68 -9.67 -20.65
CA ALA A 83 36.68 -11.12 -20.46
C ALA A 83 37.70 -11.84 -21.37
N TRP A 84 37.90 -11.38 -22.61
CA TRP A 84 38.98 -11.87 -23.47
C TRP A 84 40.36 -11.59 -22.86
N ALA A 85 40.56 -10.39 -22.32
CA ALA A 85 41.79 -10.05 -21.60
C ALA A 85 41.99 -10.98 -20.39
N ALA A 86 40.94 -11.27 -19.63
CA ALA A 86 41.00 -12.22 -18.51
C ALA A 86 41.46 -13.61 -18.94
N VAL A 87 40.95 -14.16 -20.06
CA VAL A 87 41.41 -15.45 -20.62
C VAL A 87 42.90 -15.41 -20.97
N GLY A 88 43.36 -14.34 -21.63
CA GLY A 88 44.78 -14.19 -21.95
C GLY A 88 45.66 -14.11 -20.70
N LEU A 89 45.22 -13.38 -19.69
CA LEU A 89 45.93 -13.22 -18.41
C LEU A 89 45.96 -14.54 -17.62
N THR A 90 44.88 -15.30 -17.55
CA THR A 90 44.86 -16.61 -16.84
C THR A 90 45.73 -17.66 -17.54
N ILE A 91 45.80 -17.64 -18.87
CA ILE A 91 46.78 -18.44 -19.63
C ILE A 91 48.21 -18.02 -19.26
N GLY A 92 48.50 -16.72 -19.26
CA GLY A 92 49.82 -16.19 -18.86
C GLY A 92 50.21 -16.56 -17.42
N ILE A 93 49.27 -16.48 -16.48
CA ILE A 93 49.46 -16.92 -15.08
C ILE A 93 49.80 -18.40 -15.02
N THR A 94 49.05 -19.24 -15.74
CA THR A 94 49.27 -20.69 -15.76
C THR A 94 50.62 -21.06 -16.35
N LEU A 95 51.08 -20.34 -17.39
CA LEU A 95 52.42 -20.49 -17.93
C LEU A 95 53.50 -20.07 -16.93
N CYS A 96 53.30 -18.98 -16.18
CA CYS A 96 54.21 -18.59 -15.10
C CYS A 96 54.27 -19.65 -14.00
N TYR A 97 53.15 -20.30 -13.68
CA TYR A 97 53.11 -21.40 -12.71
C TYR A 97 53.92 -22.59 -13.21
N ALA A 98 53.71 -23.01 -14.46
CA ALA A 98 54.44 -24.13 -15.08
C ALA A 98 55.94 -23.87 -15.21
N ALA A 99 56.34 -22.63 -15.54
CA ALA A 99 57.74 -22.22 -15.64
C ALA A 99 58.39 -21.94 -14.27
N GLY A 100 57.62 -21.90 -13.17
CA GLY A 100 58.10 -21.57 -11.83
C GLY A 100 58.51 -20.09 -11.65
N TRP A 101 58.00 -19.18 -12.49
CA TRP A 101 58.37 -17.76 -12.49
C TRP A 101 57.56 -16.94 -11.47
N PHE A 102 57.96 -17.00 -10.20
CA PHE A 102 57.24 -16.33 -9.11
C PHE A 102 57.04 -14.83 -9.32
N TRP A 103 58.09 -14.07 -9.62
CA TRP A 103 57.94 -12.62 -9.78
C TRP A 103 57.10 -12.23 -10.99
N ALA A 104 57.12 -13.04 -12.05
CA ALA A 104 56.24 -12.83 -13.21
C ALA A 104 54.78 -13.09 -12.81
N ALA A 105 54.50 -14.21 -12.13
CA ALA A 105 53.17 -14.52 -11.59
C ALA A 105 52.70 -13.44 -10.60
N PHE A 106 53.58 -12.94 -9.75
CA PHE A 106 53.31 -11.84 -8.82
C PHE A 106 52.93 -10.56 -9.56
N ALA A 107 53.64 -10.20 -10.63
CA ALA A 107 53.32 -9.05 -11.48
C ALA A 107 51.99 -9.23 -12.24
N MET A 108 51.59 -10.47 -12.57
CA MET A 108 50.29 -10.74 -13.20
C MET A 108 49.11 -10.33 -12.30
N THR A 109 49.28 -10.25 -10.97
CA THR A 109 48.26 -9.71 -10.06
C THR A 109 47.90 -8.26 -10.38
N PHE A 110 48.89 -7.43 -10.75
CA PHE A 110 48.66 -6.05 -11.18
C PHE A 110 47.91 -6.00 -12.52
N LEU A 111 48.28 -6.86 -13.48
CA LEU A 111 47.65 -6.89 -14.80
C LEU A 111 46.20 -7.37 -14.75
N LEU A 112 45.87 -8.34 -13.88
CA LEU A 112 44.48 -8.69 -13.60
C LEU A 112 43.71 -7.50 -13.01
N ALA A 113 44.28 -6.80 -12.03
CA ALA A 113 43.64 -5.62 -11.45
C ALA A 113 43.45 -4.46 -12.47
N VAL A 114 44.35 -4.31 -13.45
CA VAL A 114 44.17 -3.40 -14.60
C VAL A 114 42.93 -3.78 -15.42
N GLN A 115 42.73 -5.07 -15.69
CA GLN A 115 41.53 -5.56 -16.37
C GLN A 115 40.27 -5.26 -15.54
N SER A 116 40.28 -5.55 -14.23
CA SER A 116 39.14 -5.29 -13.35
C SER A 116 38.79 -3.80 -13.24
N ALA A 117 39.80 -2.91 -13.29
CA ALA A 117 39.62 -1.46 -13.27
C ALA A 117 38.85 -0.93 -14.49
N ILE A 118 39.05 -1.53 -15.67
CA ILE A 118 38.31 -1.22 -16.90
C ILE A 118 36.91 -1.85 -16.87
N TYR A 119 36.81 -3.08 -16.38
CA TYR A 119 35.56 -3.84 -16.31
C TYR A 119 34.52 -3.24 -15.35
N SER A 120 34.95 -2.74 -14.18
CA SER A 120 34.06 -2.32 -13.09
C SER A 120 33.07 -1.20 -13.45
N PRO A 121 33.48 -0.06 -14.07
CA PRO A 121 32.54 0.97 -14.50
C PRO A 121 31.51 0.47 -15.53
N ALA A 122 31.93 -0.41 -16.45
CA ALA A 122 31.03 -1.01 -17.43
C ALA A 122 30.00 -1.94 -16.78
N LYS A 123 30.42 -2.77 -15.82
CA LYS A 123 29.54 -3.68 -15.05
C LYS A 123 28.40 -2.91 -14.36
N TYR A 124 28.74 -1.92 -13.55
CA TYR A 124 27.73 -1.15 -12.80
C TYR A 124 26.92 -0.22 -13.70
N GLY A 125 27.53 0.33 -14.75
CA GLY A 125 26.83 1.17 -15.72
C GLY A 125 25.84 0.41 -16.60
N TYR A 126 26.02 -0.91 -16.76
CA TYR A 126 25.13 -1.77 -17.53
C TYR A 126 23.78 -2.00 -16.82
N LEU A 127 23.76 -1.97 -15.49
CA LEU A 127 22.55 -2.22 -14.68
C LEU A 127 21.40 -1.26 -15.00
N LYS A 128 21.70 0.03 -15.16
CA LYS A 128 20.68 1.06 -15.43
C LYS A 128 19.99 0.84 -16.77
N GLY A 129 20.77 0.55 -17.82
CA GLY A 129 20.24 0.27 -19.16
C GLY A 129 19.52 -1.07 -19.25
N PHE A 130 20.01 -2.08 -18.53
CA PHE A 130 19.49 -3.45 -18.64
C PHE A 130 18.26 -3.74 -17.77
N PHE A 131 18.21 -3.24 -16.53
CA PHE A 131 17.10 -3.49 -15.59
C PHE A 131 16.14 -2.30 -15.40
N GLY A 132 16.49 -1.14 -15.96
CA GLY A 132 15.70 0.09 -15.88
C GLY A 132 15.85 0.83 -14.53
N LYS A 133 15.49 2.12 -14.52
CA LYS A 133 15.64 3.01 -13.35
C LYS A 133 14.88 2.50 -12.10
N GLN A 134 13.74 1.85 -12.30
CA GLN A 134 12.86 1.36 -11.22
C GLN A 134 13.48 0.19 -10.44
N ASN A 135 14.29 -0.66 -11.08
CA ASN A 135 14.85 -1.86 -10.45
C ASN A 135 16.32 -1.72 -10.04
N LEU A 136 16.87 -0.50 -10.06
CA LEU A 136 18.29 -0.25 -9.81
C LEU A 136 18.76 -0.78 -8.45
N ALA A 137 18.03 -0.49 -7.38
CA ALA A 137 18.39 -0.96 -6.04
C ALA A 137 18.27 -2.48 -5.91
N GLU A 138 17.21 -3.08 -6.48
CA GLU A 138 17.03 -4.54 -6.49
C GLU A 138 18.20 -5.23 -7.22
N ALA A 139 18.59 -4.72 -8.39
CA ALA A 139 19.69 -5.24 -9.21
C ALA A 139 21.05 -5.06 -8.54
N ASN A 140 21.34 -3.88 -7.96
CA ASN A 140 22.57 -3.64 -7.21
C ASN A 140 22.69 -4.59 -6.01
N GLY A 141 21.59 -4.84 -5.28
CA GLY A 141 21.59 -5.78 -4.16
C GLY A 141 21.92 -7.21 -4.55
N ILE A 142 21.38 -7.70 -5.68
CA ILE A 142 21.69 -9.05 -6.17
C ILE A 142 23.14 -9.14 -6.65
N VAL A 143 23.61 -8.18 -7.47
CA VAL A 143 24.99 -8.15 -7.96
C VAL A 143 25.99 -8.10 -6.81
N GLN A 144 25.69 -7.30 -5.78
CA GLN A 144 26.54 -7.19 -4.59
C GLN A 144 26.57 -8.51 -3.82
N ALA A 145 25.42 -9.14 -3.56
CA ALA A 145 25.36 -10.42 -2.88
C ALA A 145 26.14 -11.51 -3.63
N ILE A 146 25.98 -11.60 -4.96
CA ILE A 146 26.69 -12.56 -5.80
C ILE A 146 28.19 -12.32 -5.79
N SER A 147 28.62 -11.06 -5.88
CA SER A 147 30.05 -10.72 -5.85
C SER A 147 30.70 -11.14 -4.52
N ILE A 148 30.00 -10.93 -3.39
CA ILE A 148 30.51 -11.32 -2.08
C ILE A 148 30.53 -12.85 -1.90
N VAL A 149 29.49 -13.55 -2.35
CA VAL A 149 29.48 -15.03 -2.35
C VAL A 149 30.61 -15.58 -3.22
N ALA A 150 30.88 -14.97 -4.37
CA ALA A 150 31.99 -15.34 -5.25
C ALA A 150 33.35 -15.12 -4.57
N ILE A 151 33.52 -13.98 -3.87
CA ILE A 151 34.75 -13.67 -3.13
C ILE A 151 34.99 -14.68 -2.00
N LEU A 152 33.97 -15.00 -1.20
CA LEU A 152 34.09 -15.98 -0.12
C LEU A 152 34.36 -17.39 -0.66
N ALA A 153 33.62 -17.81 -1.70
CA ALA A 153 33.81 -19.11 -2.33
C ALA A 153 35.20 -19.24 -2.96
N GLY A 154 35.66 -18.19 -3.65
CA GLY A 154 37.00 -18.13 -4.25
C GLY A 154 38.09 -18.20 -3.18
N THR A 155 37.97 -17.42 -2.11
CA THR A 155 38.94 -17.44 -0.99
C THR A 155 39.06 -18.83 -0.38
N LEU A 156 37.92 -19.45 -0.04
CA LEU A 156 37.88 -20.75 0.60
C LEU A 156 38.41 -21.84 -0.33
N LEU A 157 37.85 -21.96 -1.54
CA LEU A 157 38.21 -23.04 -2.46
C LEU A 157 39.67 -22.95 -2.88
N MET A 158 40.17 -21.74 -3.17
CA MET A 158 41.56 -21.55 -3.61
C MET A 158 42.54 -21.84 -2.49
N SER A 159 42.20 -21.50 -1.24
CA SER A 159 43.04 -21.84 -0.08
C SER A 159 43.07 -23.35 0.18
N VAL A 160 41.92 -24.04 0.06
CA VAL A 160 41.86 -25.50 0.19
C VAL A 160 42.66 -26.19 -0.92
N LEU A 161 42.47 -25.80 -2.18
CA LEU A 161 43.21 -26.37 -3.30
C LEU A 161 44.71 -26.07 -3.21
N PHE A 162 45.08 -24.87 -2.73
CA PHE A 162 46.47 -24.52 -2.46
C PHE A 162 47.08 -25.46 -1.43
N GLU A 163 46.45 -25.68 -0.27
CA GLU A 163 46.98 -26.58 0.77
C GLU A 163 47.02 -28.05 0.31
N MET A 164 46.02 -28.51 -0.46
CA MET A 164 45.99 -29.87 -1.01
C MET A 164 47.15 -30.15 -1.98
N TRP A 165 47.60 -29.15 -2.72
CA TRP A 165 48.65 -29.27 -3.74
C TRP A 165 49.96 -28.60 -3.33
N TYR A 166 50.07 -28.13 -2.09
CA TYR A 166 51.30 -27.56 -1.56
C TYR A 166 52.31 -28.70 -1.31
N PRO A 167 53.53 -28.63 -1.87
CA PRO A 167 54.53 -29.67 -1.69
C PRO A 167 55.07 -29.63 -0.25
N GLN A 168 55.05 -30.78 0.43
CA GLN A 168 55.67 -30.93 1.75
C GLN A 168 57.21 -30.88 1.59
N ASP A 169 57.91 -30.24 2.55
CA ASP A 169 59.37 -30.20 2.65
C ASP A 169 60.15 -29.51 1.49
N THR A 170 59.62 -28.42 0.92
CA THR A 170 60.38 -27.56 -0.01
C THR A 170 60.21 -26.06 0.27
N THR A 171 61.32 -25.32 0.18
CA THR A 171 61.36 -23.85 0.25
C THR A 171 61.57 -23.21 -1.13
N SER A 172 61.60 -24.03 -2.19
CA SER A 172 61.85 -23.54 -3.56
C SER A 172 60.60 -22.91 -4.16
N LYS A 173 60.67 -21.60 -4.45
CA LYS A 173 59.59 -20.81 -5.06
C LYS A 173 59.07 -21.41 -6.37
N SER A 174 59.96 -21.97 -7.18
CA SER A 174 59.60 -22.58 -8.46
C SER A 174 58.85 -23.90 -8.28
N ALA A 175 59.28 -24.74 -7.33
CA ALA A 175 58.63 -26.01 -7.04
C ALA A 175 57.21 -25.83 -6.49
N VAL A 176 57.00 -24.83 -5.62
CA VAL A 176 55.67 -24.48 -5.11
C VAL A 176 54.75 -24.01 -6.23
N LEU A 177 55.21 -23.17 -7.16
CA LEU A 177 54.36 -22.72 -8.27
C LEU A 177 54.02 -23.83 -9.26
N GLN A 178 54.98 -24.72 -9.53
CA GLN A 178 54.78 -25.83 -10.46
C GLN A 178 53.73 -26.82 -9.95
N SER A 179 53.63 -27.04 -8.64
CA SER A 179 52.58 -27.89 -8.08
C SER A 179 51.18 -27.25 -8.15
N LEU A 180 51.09 -25.93 -8.32
CA LEU A 180 49.84 -25.16 -8.35
C LEU A 180 49.29 -24.93 -9.76
N VAL A 181 49.94 -25.47 -10.80
CA VAL A 181 49.48 -25.44 -12.20
C VAL A 181 48.01 -25.88 -12.37
N PRO A 182 47.49 -26.91 -11.67
CA PRO A 182 46.08 -27.29 -11.77
C PRO A 182 45.11 -26.16 -11.38
N ILE A 183 45.48 -25.28 -10.43
CA ILE A 183 44.69 -24.08 -10.10
C ILE A 183 44.66 -23.13 -11.31
N GLY A 184 45.80 -22.95 -11.99
CA GLY A 184 45.89 -22.13 -13.20
C GLY A 184 44.90 -22.57 -14.29
N PHE A 185 44.81 -23.87 -14.57
CA PHE A 185 43.81 -24.40 -15.50
C PHE A 185 42.37 -24.14 -15.06
N MET A 186 42.10 -24.19 -13.76
CA MET A 186 40.78 -23.86 -13.22
C MET A 186 40.41 -22.39 -13.44
N LEU A 187 41.38 -21.47 -13.31
CA LEU A 187 41.19 -20.04 -13.61
C LEU A 187 40.92 -19.82 -15.11
N ILE A 188 41.62 -20.56 -15.99
CA ILE A 188 41.35 -20.53 -17.44
C ILE A 188 39.92 -20.96 -17.72
N ILE A 189 39.48 -22.11 -17.18
CA ILE A 189 38.11 -22.60 -17.35
C ILE A 189 37.08 -21.57 -16.86
N GLY A 190 37.32 -20.97 -15.69
CA GLY A 190 36.48 -19.91 -15.14
C GLY A 190 36.37 -18.69 -16.06
N SER A 191 37.49 -18.21 -16.59
CA SER A 191 37.53 -17.05 -17.51
C SER A 191 36.90 -17.34 -18.88
N ILE A 192 37.04 -18.57 -19.40
CA ILE A 192 36.35 -19.00 -20.63
C ILE A 192 34.84 -19.08 -20.39
N ALA A 193 34.41 -19.64 -19.25
CA ALA A 193 33.00 -19.67 -18.88
C ALA A 193 32.42 -18.25 -18.75
N GLU A 194 33.16 -17.32 -18.16
CA GLU A 194 32.78 -15.90 -18.09
C GLU A 194 32.60 -15.31 -19.50
N LEU A 195 33.57 -15.54 -20.39
CA LEU A 195 33.53 -15.07 -21.77
C LEU A 195 32.30 -15.58 -22.51
N ILE A 196 31.98 -16.87 -22.38
CA ILE A 196 30.77 -17.46 -22.98
C ILE A 196 29.51 -16.77 -22.45
N MET A 197 29.45 -16.43 -21.15
CA MET A 197 28.32 -15.68 -20.59
C MET A 197 28.24 -14.26 -21.15
N MET A 198 29.37 -13.57 -21.37
CA MET A 198 29.39 -12.20 -21.92
C MET A 198 28.83 -12.10 -23.35
N TYR A 199 29.00 -13.14 -24.17
CA TYR A 199 28.42 -13.18 -25.52
C TYR A 199 26.89 -13.36 -25.51
N ARG A 200 26.32 -13.82 -24.39
CA ARG A 200 24.86 -13.96 -24.21
C ARG A 200 24.18 -12.68 -23.73
N LEU A 201 24.94 -11.61 -23.48
CA LEU A 201 24.40 -10.33 -23.02
C LEU A 201 23.88 -9.48 -24.18
N PRO A 202 22.64 -8.96 -24.09
CA PRO A 202 22.12 -8.02 -25.08
C PRO A 202 22.85 -6.67 -25.01
N GLN A 203 22.82 -5.92 -26.11
CA GLN A 203 23.26 -4.54 -26.11
C GLN A 203 22.13 -3.64 -25.62
N VAL A 204 22.41 -2.79 -24.64
CA VAL A 204 21.40 -1.93 -23.99
C VAL A 204 21.66 -0.43 -24.19
N ASP A 205 22.88 -0.07 -24.58
CA ASP A 205 23.31 1.29 -24.82
C ASP A 205 23.97 1.45 -26.19
N GLN A 206 23.86 2.68 -26.72
CA GLN A 206 24.63 3.12 -27.87
C GLN A 206 25.89 3.82 -27.35
N GLY A 207 27.04 3.51 -27.94
CA GLY A 207 28.29 4.19 -27.62
C GLY A 207 28.24 5.67 -28.01
N SER A 208 29.25 6.42 -27.58
CA SER A 208 29.43 7.82 -27.97
C SER A 208 30.58 7.98 -28.98
N ASP A 209 30.49 9.03 -29.81
CA ASP A 209 31.55 9.39 -30.78
C ASP A 209 32.70 10.19 -30.15
N GLU A 210 32.76 10.28 -28.82
CA GLU A 210 33.77 11.04 -28.12
C GLU A 210 35.19 10.47 -28.34
N ARG A 211 36.17 11.36 -28.54
CA ARG A 211 37.59 11.01 -28.72
C ARG A 211 38.36 11.23 -27.42
N PHE A 212 39.35 10.36 -27.17
CA PHE A 212 40.21 10.50 -25.99
C PHE A 212 41.23 11.62 -26.21
N ASP A 213 41.19 12.65 -25.38
CA ASP A 213 42.14 13.76 -25.45
C ASP A 213 43.41 13.43 -24.64
N ILE A 214 44.42 12.90 -25.34
CA ILE A 214 45.71 12.54 -24.76
C ILE A 214 46.44 13.77 -24.18
N LYS A 215 46.29 14.95 -24.81
CA LYS A 215 46.93 16.19 -24.33
C LYS A 215 46.28 16.66 -23.02
N ALA A 216 44.96 16.64 -22.94
CA ALA A 216 44.23 16.97 -21.72
C ALA A 216 44.46 15.94 -20.59
N TYR A 217 44.68 14.67 -20.93
CA TYR A 217 45.05 13.64 -19.96
C TYR A 217 46.45 13.89 -19.36
N ALA A 218 47.46 14.15 -20.21
CA ALA A 218 48.82 14.44 -19.76
C ALA A 218 48.92 15.72 -18.91
N GLN A 219 48.06 16.71 -19.17
CA GLN A 219 47.99 17.97 -18.41
C GLN A 219 47.11 17.87 -17.13
N GLY A 220 46.51 16.71 -16.82
CA GLY A 220 45.61 16.55 -15.67
C GLY A 220 44.25 17.26 -15.81
N LYS A 221 43.97 17.93 -16.93
CA LYS A 221 42.69 18.59 -17.20
C LYS A 221 41.54 17.59 -17.22
N LEU A 222 41.77 16.41 -17.80
CA LEU A 222 40.78 15.33 -17.90
C LEU A 222 40.37 14.78 -16.52
N LEU A 223 41.31 14.73 -15.56
CA LEU A 223 41.03 14.36 -14.17
C LEU A 223 40.01 15.32 -13.54
N LYS A 224 40.23 16.63 -13.68
CA LYS A 224 39.33 17.67 -13.15
C LYS A 224 37.95 17.61 -13.80
N THR A 225 37.88 17.49 -15.12
CA THR A 225 36.63 17.39 -15.87
C THR A 225 35.84 16.13 -15.47
N ASN A 226 36.49 14.98 -15.36
CA ASN A 226 35.81 13.73 -14.99
C ASN A 226 35.32 13.69 -13.53
N LEU A 227 35.92 14.48 -12.63
CA LEU A 227 35.46 14.62 -11.24
C LEU A 227 34.35 15.66 -11.08
N GLN A 228 34.16 16.56 -12.03
CA GLN A 228 33.17 17.64 -11.94
C GLN A 228 31.72 17.15 -11.71
N PRO A 229 31.22 16.08 -12.37
CA PRO A 229 29.88 15.56 -12.10
C PRO A 229 29.69 15.06 -10.65
N VAL A 230 30.75 14.51 -10.07
CA VAL A 230 30.76 14.08 -8.65
C VAL A 230 30.78 15.28 -7.71
N LEU A 231 31.57 16.31 -8.01
CA LEU A 231 31.71 17.49 -7.14
C LEU A 231 30.48 18.40 -7.16
N SER A 232 29.78 18.48 -8.28
CA SER A 232 28.63 19.36 -8.51
C SER A 232 27.30 18.83 -7.95
N ARG A 233 27.17 17.52 -7.71
CA ARG A 233 25.92 16.89 -7.25
C ARG A 233 26.07 16.31 -5.85
N ASP A 234 25.42 16.94 -4.88
CA ASP A 234 25.52 16.58 -3.47
C ASP A 234 25.19 15.10 -3.18
N VAL A 235 24.13 14.57 -3.81
CA VAL A 235 23.70 13.18 -3.61
C VAL A 235 24.76 12.19 -4.08
N ILE A 236 25.38 12.43 -5.24
CA ILE A 236 26.45 11.58 -5.77
C ILE A 236 27.68 11.68 -4.86
N ARG A 237 28.08 12.91 -4.49
CA ARG A 237 29.24 13.16 -3.62
C ARG A 237 29.11 12.46 -2.27
N LEU A 238 27.99 12.66 -1.57
CA LEU A 238 27.73 12.05 -0.27
C LEU A 238 27.65 10.52 -0.37
N SER A 239 27.09 9.98 -1.46
CA SER A 239 27.02 8.54 -1.65
C SER A 239 28.40 7.90 -1.84
N ILE A 240 29.27 8.54 -2.62
CA ILE A 240 30.65 8.09 -2.83
C ILE A 240 31.46 8.18 -1.53
N ILE A 241 31.33 9.28 -0.79
CA ILE A 241 31.99 9.44 0.52
C ILE A 241 31.54 8.34 1.48
N GLY A 242 30.23 8.05 1.56
CA GLY A 242 29.71 6.97 2.38
C GLY A 242 30.32 5.61 2.03
N LEU A 243 30.33 5.24 0.74
CA LEU A 243 30.95 4.00 0.27
C LEU A 243 32.45 3.96 0.55
N ALA A 244 33.18 5.05 0.32
CA ALA A 244 34.60 5.13 0.60
C ALA A 244 34.90 4.94 2.09
N MET A 245 34.12 5.55 2.98
CA MET A 245 34.25 5.36 4.42
C MET A 245 33.99 3.92 4.84
N PHE A 246 32.95 3.27 4.30
CA PHE A 246 32.65 1.87 4.59
C PHE A 246 33.82 0.93 4.25
N TRP A 247 34.35 1.04 3.03
CA TRP A 247 35.47 0.19 2.60
C TRP A 247 36.77 0.54 3.32
N SER A 248 37.00 1.81 3.66
CA SER A 248 38.15 2.25 4.44
C SER A 248 38.13 1.67 5.86
N ILE A 249 36.97 1.71 6.53
CA ILE A 249 36.74 1.05 7.83
C ILE A 249 36.98 -0.46 7.68
N GLY A 250 36.44 -1.09 6.64
CA GLY A 250 36.68 -2.51 6.35
C GLY A 250 38.17 -2.85 6.21
N GLN A 251 38.97 -1.98 5.59
CA GLN A 251 40.41 -2.15 5.50
C GLN A 251 41.12 -2.05 6.85
N VAL A 252 40.74 -1.10 7.70
CA VAL A 252 41.28 -1.04 9.08
C VAL A 252 40.94 -2.32 9.82
N MET A 253 39.68 -2.78 9.73
CA MET A 253 39.23 -4.02 10.38
C MET A 253 40.03 -5.24 9.92
N LEU A 254 40.28 -5.38 8.61
CA LEU A 254 41.09 -6.48 8.07
C LEU A 254 42.53 -6.47 8.60
N ALA A 255 43.11 -5.29 8.84
CA ALA A 255 44.47 -5.15 9.33
C ALA A 255 44.58 -5.26 10.87
N SER A 256 43.66 -4.64 11.61
CA SER A 256 43.77 -4.52 13.08
C SER A 256 43.07 -5.64 13.85
N PHE A 257 42.04 -6.28 13.30
CA PHE A 257 41.29 -7.31 14.02
C PHE A 257 42.12 -8.58 14.32
N PRO A 258 42.91 -9.14 13.38
CA PRO A 258 43.76 -10.29 13.70
C PRO A 258 44.75 -10.01 14.83
N ALA A 259 45.30 -8.79 14.88
CA ALA A 259 46.19 -8.35 15.94
C ALA A 259 45.45 -8.22 17.28
N PHE A 260 44.25 -7.62 17.28
CA PHE A 260 43.38 -7.52 18.46
C PHE A 260 42.97 -8.90 19.01
N ALA A 261 42.53 -9.82 18.15
CA ALA A 261 42.14 -11.17 18.55
C ALA A 261 43.30 -11.94 19.19
N LYS A 262 44.51 -11.79 18.65
CA LYS A 262 45.73 -12.40 19.21
C LYS A 262 46.13 -11.79 20.56
N GLU A 263 46.13 -10.46 20.67
CA GLU A 263 46.58 -9.73 21.87
C GLU A 263 45.61 -9.88 23.05
N GLN A 264 44.30 -9.77 22.81
CA GLN A 264 43.28 -9.72 23.87
C GLN A 264 42.71 -11.10 24.20
N MET A 265 42.56 -12.00 23.22
CA MET A 265 41.88 -13.29 23.41
C MET A 265 42.85 -14.48 23.50
N GLY A 266 44.12 -14.27 23.15
CA GLY A 266 45.07 -15.38 22.98
C GLY A 266 44.70 -16.33 21.84
N GLU A 267 43.78 -15.94 20.95
CA GLU A 267 43.36 -16.78 19.82
C GLU A 267 44.44 -16.74 18.75
N THR A 268 45.13 -17.86 18.57
CA THR A 268 46.20 -18.00 17.56
C THR A 268 45.73 -18.76 16.32
N ASN A 269 44.51 -19.31 16.32
CA ASN A 269 43.99 -20.05 15.18
C ASN A 269 43.55 -19.08 14.07
N THR A 270 44.38 -19.00 13.03
CA THR A 270 44.13 -18.15 11.86
C THR A 270 42.84 -18.49 11.15
N LEU A 271 42.41 -19.76 11.15
CA LEU A 271 41.16 -20.20 10.54
C LEU A 271 39.94 -19.65 11.30
N VAL A 272 40.00 -19.58 12.63
CA VAL A 272 38.93 -19.00 13.46
C VAL A 272 38.84 -17.49 13.22
N ILE A 273 39.98 -16.79 13.23
CA ILE A 273 40.04 -15.34 12.95
C ILE A 273 39.50 -15.03 11.55
N GLN A 274 39.91 -15.81 10.54
CA GLN A 274 39.43 -15.66 9.18
C GLN A 274 37.94 -15.99 9.06
N ALA A 275 37.43 -17.00 9.77
CA ALA A 275 36.01 -17.32 9.81
C ALA A 275 35.16 -16.19 10.42
N ILE A 276 35.64 -15.55 11.49
CA ILE A 276 35.00 -14.37 12.09
C ILE A 276 34.93 -13.22 11.08
N ILE A 277 36.06 -12.88 10.44
CA ILE A 277 36.09 -11.82 9.41
C ILE A 277 35.19 -12.19 8.22
N ALA A 278 35.20 -13.45 7.79
CA ALA A 278 34.36 -13.94 6.69
C ALA A 278 32.86 -13.83 7.00
N ALA A 279 32.46 -13.85 8.28
CA ALA A 279 31.07 -13.62 8.70
C ALA A 279 30.56 -12.24 8.24
N THR A 280 31.41 -11.21 8.16
CA THR A 280 31.03 -9.92 7.55
C THR A 280 30.68 -10.06 6.08
N GLY A 281 31.40 -10.87 5.31
CA GLY A 281 31.02 -11.15 3.92
C GLY A 281 29.64 -11.78 3.82
N LEU A 282 29.36 -12.82 4.61
CA LEU A 282 28.03 -13.44 4.66
C LEU A 282 26.96 -12.42 5.07
N GLY A 283 27.27 -11.56 6.04
CA GLY A 283 26.42 -10.46 6.46
C GLY A 283 26.11 -9.51 5.31
N ILE A 284 27.12 -9.06 4.56
CA ILE A 284 26.93 -8.15 3.41
C ILE A 284 26.01 -8.79 2.37
N ALA A 285 26.14 -10.10 2.10
CA ALA A 285 25.25 -10.80 1.19
C ALA A 285 23.80 -10.85 1.70
N LEU A 286 23.60 -11.13 2.99
CA LEU A 286 22.28 -11.11 3.65
C LEU A 286 21.66 -9.71 3.62
N GLY A 287 22.41 -8.69 4.05
CA GLY A 287 22.00 -7.29 4.02
C GLY A 287 21.66 -6.80 2.63
N SER A 288 22.46 -7.15 1.62
CA SER A 288 22.19 -6.77 0.22
C SER A 288 20.92 -7.43 -0.32
N THR A 289 20.64 -8.67 0.11
CA THR A 289 19.40 -9.37 -0.23
C THR A 289 18.19 -8.71 0.46
N PHE A 290 18.32 -8.28 1.71
CA PHE A 290 17.27 -7.51 2.38
C PHE A 290 17.03 -6.16 1.71
N ALA A 291 18.10 -5.40 1.41
CA ALA A 291 17.99 -4.12 0.71
C ALA A 291 17.28 -4.26 -0.64
N SER A 292 17.61 -5.31 -1.39
CA SER A 292 16.95 -5.68 -2.64
C SER A 292 15.44 -5.95 -2.47
N ARG A 293 15.03 -6.59 -1.37
CA ARG A 293 13.61 -6.87 -1.07
C ARG A 293 12.81 -5.64 -0.67
N PHE A 294 13.40 -4.73 0.11
CA PHE A 294 12.73 -3.50 0.55
C PHE A 294 12.70 -2.43 -0.55
N SER A 295 13.68 -2.43 -1.45
CA SER A 295 13.79 -1.46 -2.56
C SER A 295 13.21 -1.99 -3.88
N ARG A 296 12.01 -2.60 -3.83
CA ARG A 296 11.33 -3.09 -5.05
C ARG A 296 10.69 -1.92 -5.79
N ASN A 297 11.02 -1.76 -7.07
CA ASN A 297 10.52 -0.70 -7.97
C ASN A 297 10.95 0.75 -7.63
N TYR A 298 11.68 0.99 -6.54
CA TYR A 298 12.25 2.28 -6.16
C TYR A 298 13.48 2.11 -5.26
N ILE A 299 14.22 3.18 -5.01
CA ILE A 299 15.41 3.17 -4.13
C ILE A 299 14.99 3.55 -2.71
N GLU A 300 15.03 2.61 -1.76
CA GLU A 300 14.67 2.89 -0.37
C GLU A 300 15.83 3.54 0.38
N THR A 301 15.81 4.87 0.44
CA THR A 301 16.86 5.67 1.09
C THR A 301 16.88 5.51 2.61
N GLY A 302 15.80 5.05 3.25
CA GLY A 302 15.75 4.84 4.70
C GLY A 302 16.67 3.73 5.22
N LEU A 303 17.13 2.84 4.33
CA LEU A 303 18.12 1.81 4.66
C LEU A 303 19.52 2.39 4.93
N ILE A 304 19.85 3.54 4.33
CA ILE A 304 21.16 4.19 4.48
C ILE A 304 21.44 4.58 5.95
N PRO A 305 20.61 5.42 6.61
CA PRO A 305 20.84 5.79 8.01
C PRO A 305 20.76 4.59 8.95
N LEU A 306 19.88 3.62 8.67
CA LEU A 306 19.79 2.39 9.46
C LEU A 306 21.09 1.57 9.40
N GLY A 307 21.62 1.36 8.19
CA GLY A 307 22.88 0.66 7.98
C GLY A 307 24.06 1.40 8.61
N ALA A 308 24.15 2.72 8.43
CA ALA A 308 25.23 3.53 8.99
C ALA A 308 25.25 3.50 10.53
N ALA A 309 24.09 3.67 11.18
CA ALA A 309 23.97 3.57 12.62
C ALA A 309 24.30 2.16 13.13
N GLY A 310 23.81 1.13 12.43
CA GLY A 310 24.08 -0.28 12.76
C GLY A 310 25.56 -0.65 12.68
N ILE A 311 26.30 -0.18 11.67
CA ILE A 311 27.75 -0.36 11.56
C ILE A 311 28.46 0.29 12.75
N GLY A 312 28.10 1.53 13.09
CA GLY A 312 28.68 2.25 14.24
C GLY A 312 28.45 1.52 15.57
N ILE A 313 27.24 1.01 15.79
CA ILE A 313 26.88 0.23 17.00
C ILE A 313 27.70 -1.06 17.08
N GLY A 314 27.77 -1.85 16.00
CA GLY A 314 28.53 -3.10 16.01
C GLY A 314 30.02 -2.88 16.29
N LEU A 315 30.64 -1.93 15.59
CA LEU A 315 32.06 -1.59 15.82
C LEU A 315 32.33 -1.08 17.24
N TRP A 316 31.37 -0.40 17.88
CA TRP A 316 31.50 0.06 19.26
C TRP A 316 31.45 -1.09 20.27
N ILE A 317 30.60 -2.08 20.02
CA ILE A 317 30.44 -3.25 20.88
C ILE A 317 31.62 -4.22 20.73
N LEU A 318 32.18 -4.35 19.51
CA LEU A 318 33.18 -5.36 19.18
C LEU A 318 34.35 -5.49 20.18
N PRO A 319 35.03 -4.41 20.61
CA PRO A 319 36.19 -4.51 21.51
C PRO A 319 35.85 -5.00 22.93
N SER A 320 34.56 -5.10 23.28
CA SER A 320 34.07 -5.60 24.57
C SER A 320 33.69 -7.08 24.55
N LEU A 321 33.69 -7.72 23.38
CA LEU A 321 33.36 -9.13 23.24
C LEU A 321 34.56 -10.01 23.60
N GLU A 322 34.31 -11.13 24.30
CA GLU A 322 35.34 -12.09 24.73
C GLU A 322 35.13 -13.49 24.13
N SER A 323 34.12 -13.68 23.27
CA SER A 323 33.81 -14.96 22.65
C SER A 323 33.96 -14.91 21.13
N PRO A 324 34.71 -15.83 20.50
CA PRO A 324 34.83 -15.93 19.04
C PRO A 324 33.48 -16.03 18.33
N LEU A 325 32.52 -16.75 18.92
CA LEU A 325 31.17 -16.88 18.37
C LEU A 325 30.42 -15.54 18.38
N MET A 326 30.49 -14.80 19.49
CA MET A 326 29.84 -13.49 19.61
C MET A 326 30.45 -12.48 18.65
N MET A 327 31.78 -12.50 18.47
CA MET A 327 32.44 -11.69 17.45
C MET A 327 32.00 -12.09 16.03
N GLY A 328 31.92 -13.38 15.73
CA GLY A 328 31.38 -13.85 14.44
C GLY A 328 29.96 -13.36 14.18
N LEU A 329 29.09 -13.39 15.20
CA LEU A 329 27.72 -12.85 15.11
C LEU A 329 27.70 -11.32 14.96
N ASP A 330 28.60 -10.60 15.63
CA ASP A 330 28.74 -9.15 15.48
C ASP A 330 29.29 -8.76 14.11
N PHE A 331 30.30 -9.45 13.59
CA PHE A 331 30.79 -9.28 12.20
C PHE A 331 29.68 -9.59 11.19
N LEU A 332 28.84 -10.61 11.43
CA LEU A 332 27.65 -10.89 10.62
C LEU A 332 26.64 -9.73 10.68
N PHE A 333 26.41 -9.14 11.85
CA PHE A 333 25.55 -7.99 12.06
C PHE A 333 26.10 -6.74 11.35
N ILE A 334 27.36 -6.38 11.56
CA ILE A 334 28.07 -5.28 10.87
C ILE A 334 27.98 -5.48 9.35
N GLY A 335 28.22 -6.71 8.87
CA GLY A 335 28.09 -7.03 7.46
C GLY A 335 26.66 -6.84 6.95
N THR A 336 25.66 -7.29 7.69
CA THR A 336 24.24 -7.10 7.33
C THR A 336 23.88 -5.63 7.23
N MET A 337 24.31 -4.81 8.19
CA MET A 337 24.13 -3.36 8.17
C MET A 337 24.92 -2.70 7.03
N GLY A 338 26.11 -3.22 6.71
CA GLY A 338 26.91 -2.89 5.53
C GLY A 338 26.15 -3.11 4.23
N GLY A 339 25.52 -4.28 4.05
CA GLY A 339 24.69 -4.58 2.89
C GLY A 339 23.49 -3.62 2.74
N LEU A 340 22.84 -3.26 3.86
CA LEU A 340 21.75 -2.27 3.87
C LEU A 340 22.24 -0.85 3.52
N PHE A 341 23.50 -0.53 3.81
CA PHE A 341 24.12 0.75 3.52
C PHE A 341 24.62 0.86 2.07
N ILE A 342 25.38 -0.12 1.58
CA ILE A 342 26.08 -0.01 0.28
C ILE A 342 25.15 -0.11 -0.94
N VAL A 343 24.07 -0.89 -0.86
CA VAL A 343 23.14 -1.12 -1.98
C VAL A 343 22.42 0.15 -2.41
N PRO A 344 21.72 0.87 -1.51
CA PRO A 344 21.04 2.12 -1.88
C PRO A 344 22.03 3.21 -2.31
N LEU A 345 23.24 3.30 -1.73
CA LEU A 345 24.24 4.29 -2.15
C LEU A 345 24.71 4.07 -3.60
N ASN A 346 25.03 2.82 -3.97
CA ASN A 346 25.38 2.47 -5.35
C ASN A 346 24.23 2.76 -6.32
N ALA A 347 23.00 2.43 -5.92
CA ALA A 347 21.82 2.72 -6.72
C ALA A 347 21.57 4.22 -6.90
N MET A 348 21.80 5.04 -5.87
CA MET A 348 21.66 6.50 -5.92
C MET A 348 22.67 7.13 -6.86
N ILE A 349 23.94 6.70 -6.81
CA ILE A 349 24.98 7.16 -7.75
C ILE A 349 24.54 6.91 -9.19
N GLN A 350 24.05 5.70 -9.48
CA GLN A 350 23.57 5.33 -10.83
C GLN A 350 22.28 6.06 -11.21
N PHE A 351 21.37 6.29 -10.28
CA PHE A 351 20.11 6.98 -10.56
C PHE A 351 20.35 8.43 -10.99
N TYR A 352 21.17 9.15 -10.23
CA TYR A 352 21.45 10.58 -10.44
C TYR A 352 22.55 10.87 -11.47
N ALA A 353 23.37 9.89 -11.87
CA ALA A 353 24.32 10.05 -12.96
C ALA A 353 23.60 10.14 -14.32
N GLY A 354 24.02 11.09 -15.16
CA GLY A 354 23.52 11.21 -16.53
C GLY A 354 23.91 10.00 -17.38
N GLU A 355 23.21 9.78 -18.49
CA GLU A 355 23.45 8.60 -19.35
C GLU A 355 24.81 8.64 -20.05
N HIS A 356 25.30 9.83 -20.41
CA HIS A 356 26.58 10.04 -21.12
C HIS A 356 27.81 10.21 -20.21
N GLU A 357 27.62 10.20 -18.90
CA GLU A 357 28.70 10.41 -17.91
C GLU A 357 28.75 9.30 -16.85
N MET A 358 27.99 8.22 -17.05
CA MET A 358 27.81 7.13 -16.10
C MET A 358 29.14 6.44 -15.78
N GLY A 359 29.90 6.09 -16.81
CA GLY A 359 31.19 5.42 -16.73
C GLY A 359 32.21 6.28 -15.99
N ARG A 360 32.30 7.58 -16.29
CA ARG A 360 33.14 8.54 -15.55
C ARG A 360 32.77 8.64 -14.08
N VAL A 361 31.47 8.75 -13.76
CA VAL A 361 31.01 8.82 -12.36
C VAL A 361 31.33 7.53 -11.59
N LEU A 362 31.13 6.36 -12.21
CA LEU A 362 31.44 5.07 -11.58
C LEU A 362 32.95 4.84 -11.44
N ALA A 363 33.75 5.28 -12.42
CA ALA A 363 35.21 5.26 -12.31
C ALA A 363 35.70 6.19 -11.18
N ALA A 364 35.08 7.37 -11.01
CA ALA A 364 35.39 8.31 -9.94
C ALA A 364 35.03 7.73 -8.56
N ASN A 365 33.89 7.03 -8.48
CA ASN A 365 33.50 6.27 -7.30
C ASN A 365 34.58 5.23 -6.92
N ASN A 366 35.06 4.45 -7.88
CA ASN A 366 36.14 3.49 -7.64
C ASN A 366 37.44 4.19 -7.19
N LEU A 367 37.84 5.28 -7.85
CA LEU A 367 39.03 6.06 -7.49
C LEU A 367 38.97 6.49 -6.01
N ILE A 368 37.88 7.15 -5.60
CA ILE A 368 37.76 7.71 -4.25
C ILE A 368 37.73 6.59 -3.20
N GLN A 369 37.05 5.47 -3.47
CA GLN A 369 37.04 4.31 -2.57
C GLN A 369 38.45 3.70 -2.39
N ASN A 370 39.19 3.52 -3.49
CA ASN A 370 40.53 2.93 -3.44
C ASN A 370 41.55 3.87 -2.78
N VAL A 371 41.45 5.18 -3.01
CA VAL A 371 42.27 6.19 -2.31
C VAL A 371 41.96 6.17 -0.81
N GLY A 372 40.68 6.10 -0.41
CA GLY A 372 40.28 5.99 0.99
C GLY A 372 40.85 4.74 1.66
N MET A 373 40.64 3.57 1.05
CA MET A 373 41.18 2.28 1.51
C MET A 373 42.70 2.31 1.69
N LEU A 374 43.43 2.80 0.69
CA LEU A 374 44.90 2.91 0.76
C LEU A 374 45.35 3.89 1.86
N SER A 375 44.68 5.04 1.98
CA SER A 375 45.01 6.05 3.00
C SER A 375 44.81 5.50 4.42
N PHE A 376 43.71 4.78 4.67
CA PHE A 376 43.43 4.19 5.97
C PHE A 376 44.34 3.01 6.28
N LEU A 377 44.75 2.23 5.27
CA LEU A 377 45.76 1.19 5.43
C LEU A 377 47.12 1.78 5.83
N VAL A 378 47.57 2.84 5.15
CA VAL A 378 48.80 3.58 5.50
C VAL A 378 48.70 4.16 6.90
N LEU A 379 47.56 4.78 7.25
CA LEU A 379 47.32 5.33 8.58
C LEU A 379 47.37 4.24 9.67
N THR A 380 46.80 3.07 9.40
CA THR A 380 46.84 1.91 10.31
C THR A 380 48.28 1.44 10.53
N ALA A 381 49.08 1.37 9.46
CA ALA A 381 50.50 1.02 9.54
C ALA A 381 51.30 2.07 10.34
N VAL A 382 51.06 3.36 10.10
CA VAL A 382 51.70 4.45 10.86
C VAL A 382 51.34 4.36 12.34
N PHE A 383 50.08 4.16 12.70
CA PHE A 383 49.68 4.02 14.08
C PHE A 383 50.26 2.77 14.76
N ALA A 384 50.38 1.66 14.03
CA ALA A 384 51.08 0.48 14.52
C ALA A 384 52.58 0.77 14.81
N LEU A 385 53.26 1.53 13.93
CA LEU A 385 54.64 1.96 14.14
C LEU A 385 54.80 2.93 15.32
N LEU A 386 53.77 3.72 15.63
CA LEU A 386 53.73 4.62 16.80
C LEU A 386 53.39 3.88 18.12
N GLY A 387 53.17 2.56 18.08
CA GLY A 387 52.87 1.76 19.26
C GLY A 387 51.44 1.89 19.80
N ILE A 388 50.50 2.37 18.97
CA ILE A 388 49.08 2.43 19.34
C ILE A 388 48.51 1.01 19.33
N SER A 389 47.82 0.61 20.41
CA SER A 389 47.29 -0.76 20.54
C SER A 389 46.16 -1.03 19.55
N SER A 390 45.99 -2.30 19.15
CA SER A 390 44.92 -2.68 18.21
C SER A 390 43.53 -2.39 18.77
N LYS A 391 43.35 -2.46 20.10
CA LYS A 391 42.10 -2.06 20.78
C LYS A 391 41.80 -0.57 20.61
N GLN A 392 42.79 0.30 20.77
CA GLN A 392 42.63 1.76 20.58
C GLN A 392 42.29 2.09 19.13
N LEU A 393 42.91 1.40 18.16
CA LEU A 393 42.59 1.54 16.74
C LEU A 393 41.14 1.17 16.41
N LEU A 394 40.65 0.06 16.98
CA LEU A 394 39.25 -0.35 16.81
C LEU A 394 38.28 0.68 17.41
N LEU A 395 38.57 1.20 18.61
CA LEU A 395 37.73 2.24 19.25
C LEU A 395 37.73 3.57 18.49
N LEU A 396 38.88 3.98 17.95
CA LEU A 396 38.97 5.16 17.08
C LEU A 396 38.12 4.98 15.83
N THR A 397 38.22 3.81 15.19
CA THR A 397 37.42 3.45 14.01
C THR A 397 35.93 3.44 14.33
N ALA A 398 35.53 2.87 15.47
CA ALA A 398 34.15 2.88 15.96
C ALA A 398 33.63 4.31 16.18
N THR A 399 34.45 5.19 16.76
CA THR A 399 34.10 6.59 16.98
C THR A 399 33.81 7.32 15.66
N PHE A 400 34.67 7.15 14.66
CA PHE A 400 34.44 7.69 13.31
C PHE A 400 33.16 7.14 12.68
N ALA A 401 32.90 5.84 12.83
CA ALA A 401 31.68 5.21 12.32
C ALA A 401 30.41 5.74 13.01
N VAL A 402 30.42 5.92 14.33
CA VAL A 402 29.30 6.47 15.10
C VAL A 402 29.01 7.92 14.70
N ILE A 403 30.05 8.77 14.58
CA ILE A 403 29.88 10.16 14.12
C ILE A 403 29.29 10.19 12.70
N GLY A 404 29.80 9.36 11.79
CA GLY A 404 29.26 9.23 10.44
C GLY A 404 27.81 8.73 10.42
N GLY A 405 27.47 7.77 11.30
CA GLY A 405 26.11 7.28 11.50
C GLY A 405 25.16 8.37 11.97
N LEU A 406 25.53 9.12 13.01
CA LEU A 406 24.74 10.25 13.53
C LEU A 406 24.56 11.35 12.48
N TYR A 407 25.61 11.69 11.73
CA TYR A 407 25.51 12.64 10.61
C TYR A 407 24.55 12.16 9.52
N THR A 408 24.57 10.86 9.20
CA THR A 408 23.68 10.27 8.20
C THR A 408 22.22 10.31 8.66
N VAL A 409 21.95 9.97 9.93
CA VAL A 409 20.62 10.08 10.54
C VAL A 409 20.12 11.53 10.53
N TYR A 410 20.99 12.48 10.88
CA TYR A 410 20.66 13.91 10.87
C TYR A 410 20.37 14.45 9.45
N LYS A 411 21.06 13.93 8.43
CA LYS A 411 20.83 14.34 7.03
C LYS A 411 19.62 13.67 6.37
N LEU A 412 19.25 12.47 6.80
CA LEU A 412 18.14 11.69 6.22
C LEU A 412 17.08 11.26 7.27
N PRO A 413 16.59 12.16 8.14
CA PRO A 413 15.66 11.78 9.22
C PRO A 413 14.32 11.31 8.66
N GLN A 414 13.86 11.96 7.58
CA GLN A 414 12.62 11.61 6.92
C GLN A 414 12.67 10.25 6.24
N SER A 415 13.77 9.92 5.55
CA SER A 415 13.93 8.62 4.92
C SER A 415 13.90 7.49 5.96
N LEU A 416 14.59 7.67 7.10
CA LEU A 416 14.59 6.68 8.19
C LEU A 416 13.19 6.48 8.75
N VAL A 417 12.49 7.57 9.11
CA VAL A 417 11.15 7.47 9.69
C VAL A 417 10.13 6.95 8.68
N ARG A 418 10.18 7.38 7.41
CA ARG A 418 9.33 6.81 6.36
C ARG A 418 9.53 5.29 6.26
N PHE A 419 10.77 4.81 6.28
CA PHE A 419 11.05 3.38 6.26
C PHE A 419 10.49 2.67 7.49
N LEU A 420 10.73 3.20 8.69
CA LEU A 420 10.22 2.63 9.93
C LEU A 420 8.69 2.61 9.98
N LEU A 421 8.03 3.70 9.60
CA LEU A 421 6.57 3.81 9.53
C LEU A 421 6.01 2.86 8.48
N THR A 422 6.59 2.80 7.28
CA THR A 422 6.17 1.85 6.25
C THR A 422 6.31 0.41 6.74
N TYR A 423 7.42 0.09 7.39
CA TYR A 423 7.66 -1.24 7.96
C TYR A 423 6.63 -1.59 9.04
N LEU A 424 6.36 -0.68 9.98
CA LEU A 424 5.36 -0.87 11.04
C LEU A 424 3.94 -0.98 10.47
N MET A 425 3.57 -0.10 9.55
CA MET A 425 2.22 -0.08 8.97
C MET A 425 1.98 -1.28 8.06
N SER A 426 2.95 -1.69 7.26
CA SER A 426 2.81 -2.82 6.30
C SER A 426 2.48 -4.17 6.95
N ARG A 427 2.70 -4.32 8.27
CA ARG A 427 2.33 -5.53 9.03
C ARG A 427 0.83 -5.68 9.23
N HIS A 428 0.10 -4.57 9.32
CA HIS A 428 -1.33 -4.54 9.63
C HIS A 428 -2.18 -3.91 8.51
N TYR A 429 -1.57 -3.07 7.68
CA TYR A 429 -2.22 -2.28 6.64
C TYR A 429 -1.61 -2.55 5.27
N ARG A 430 -2.45 -2.62 4.25
CA ARG A 430 -2.05 -2.67 2.85
C ARG A 430 -2.24 -1.27 2.27
N ILE A 431 -1.14 -0.57 2.01
CA ILE A 431 -1.17 0.80 1.49
C ILE A 431 -1.21 0.73 -0.04
N ASN A 432 -2.24 1.32 -0.63
CA ASN A 432 -2.42 1.46 -2.07
C ASN A 432 -2.40 2.95 -2.43
N VAL A 433 -1.52 3.35 -3.35
CA VAL A 433 -1.40 4.74 -3.77
C VAL A 433 -1.86 4.86 -5.22
N GLN A 434 -2.87 5.68 -5.44
CA GLN A 434 -3.48 5.95 -6.74
C GLN A 434 -3.12 7.37 -7.20
N GLY A 435 -3.08 7.60 -8.52
CA GLY A 435 -2.85 8.94 -9.07
C GLY A 435 -1.41 9.46 -8.94
N MET A 436 -0.42 8.57 -8.74
CA MET A 436 0.99 8.97 -8.61
C MET A 436 1.55 9.76 -9.80
N ASN A 437 0.98 9.59 -10.99
CA ASN A 437 1.39 10.30 -12.19
C ASN A 437 1.08 11.81 -12.15
N HIS A 438 0.15 12.24 -11.29
CA HIS A 438 -0.18 13.66 -11.11
C HIS A 438 0.76 14.37 -10.14
N VAL A 439 1.55 13.62 -9.35
CA VAL A 439 2.38 14.17 -8.29
C VAL A 439 3.59 14.94 -8.87
N PRO A 440 3.79 16.22 -8.55
CA PRO A 440 4.88 17.02 -9.10
C PRO A 440 6.25 16.60 -8.56
N GLU A 441 7.20 16.32 -9.46
CA GLU A 441 8.58 16.00 -9.09
C GLU A 441 9.33 17.17 -8.44
N LYS A 442 8.99 18.42 -8.82
CA LYS A 442 9.64 19.68 -8.38
C LYS A 442 8.59 20.78 -8.18
N GLY A 443 9.01 21.94 -7.67
CA GLY A 443 8.14 23.11 -7.44
C GLY A 443 7.37 23.06 -6.13
N GLY A 444 6.80 24.19 -5.71
CA GLY A 444 6.01 24.29 -4.48
C GLY A 444 4.66 23.59 -4.63
N VAL A 445 4.28 22.77 -3.65
CA VAL A 445 3.01 22.02 -3.70
C VAL A 445 2.25 22.18 -2.39
N LEU A 446 1.02 22.66 -2.49
CA LEU A 446 0.08 22.70 -1.37
C LEU A 446 -0.82 21.47 -1.44
N LEU A 447 -0.57 20.49 -0.57
CA LEU A 447 -1.35 19.26 -0.45
C LEU A 447 -2.58 19.49 0.43
N LEU A 448 -3.77 19.32 -0.14
CA LEU A 448 -5.05 19.54 0.53
C LEU A 448 -5.95 18.31 0.38
N GLY A 449 -6.54 17.85 1.48
CA GLY A 449 -7.35 16.63 1.48
C GLY A 449 -8.15 16.45 2.75
N ASN A 450 -8.81 15.30 2.87
CA ASN A 450 -9.65 14.99 4.01
C ASN A 450 -8.85 14.61 5.28
N HIS A 451 -9.43 14.83 6.45
CA HIS A 451 -8.82 14.58 7.75
C HIS A 451 -9.68 13.64 8.61
N ILE A 452 -9.34 12.35 8.58
CA ILE A 452 -10.14 11.25 9.15
C ILE A 452 -9.54 10.71 10.46
N SER A 453 -8.22 10.76 10.66
CA SER A 453 -7.56 10.09 11.78
C SER A 453 -6.30 10.80 12.30
N TRP A 454 -5.86 10.38 13.48
CA TRP A 454 -4.62 10.88 14.10
C TRP A 454 -3.34 10.54 13.34
N ILE A 455 -3.38 9.53 12.47
CA ILE A 455 -2.21 9.04 11.72
C ILE A 455 -2.23 9.44 10.24
N ASP A 456 -3.14 10.32 9.84
CA ASP A 456 -3.26 10.77 8.44
C ASP A 456 -1.94 11.29 7.89
N TRP A 457 -1.20 12.06 8.70
CA TRP A 457 0.13 12.58 8.35
C TRP A 457 1.12 11.46 7.99
N ALA A 458 1.10 10.35 8.72
CA ALA A 458 2.01 9.22 8.49
C ALA A 458 1.66 8.53 7.17
N ILE A 459 0.38 8.32 6.91
CA ILE A 459 -0.10 7.68 5.68
C ILE A 459 0.18 8.56 4.45
N VAL A 460 -0.05 9.88 4.55
CA VAL A 460 0.30 10.85 3.50
C VAL A 460 1.82 10.85 3.26
N GLN A 461 2.65 10.88 4.31
CA GLN A 461 4.10 10.87 4.15
C GLN A 461 4.64 9.55 3.55
N ILE A 462 4.02 8.41 3.84
CA ILE A 462 4.39 7.12 3.22
C ILE A 462 4.06 7.14 1.73
N ALA A 463 2.87 7.65 1.38
CA ALA A 463 2.37 7.69 0.01
C ALA A 463 3.08 8.74 -0.86
N TYR A 464 3.46 9.89 -0.28
CA TYR A 464 4.05 10.99 -1.03
C TYR A 464 5.57 10.81 -1.19
N PRO A 465 6.14 11.02 -2.39
CA PRO A 465 7.55 10.71 -2.68
C PRO A 465 8.53 11.72 -2.09
N ARG A 466 8.11 12.98 -1.90
CA ARG A 466 8.94 14.07 -1.38
C ARG A 466 8.67 14.29 0.13
N PRO A 467 9.62 14.91 0.85
CA PRO A 467 9.39 15.39 2.22
C PRO A 467 8.17 16.31 2.32
N VAL A 468 7.21 15.96 3.19
CA VAL A 468 5.99 16.75 3.42
C VAL A 468 6.12 17.53 4.72
N GLN A 469 5.90 18.83 4.67
CA GLN A 469 5.84 19.73 5.82
C GLN A 469 4.38 19.79 6.30
N PHE A 470 4.07 19.18 7.44
CA PHE A 470 2.70 19.15 7.94
C PHE A 470 2.38 20.37 8.78
N VAL A 471 1.27 21.03 8.46
CA VAL A 471 0.71 22.11 9.30
C VAL A 471 -0.09 21.50 10.44
N MET A 472 0.21 21.89 11.68
CA MET A 472 -0.42 21.32 12.87
C MET A 472 -0.64 22.35 13.98
N LEU A 473 -1.59 22.07 14.88
CA LEU A 473 -1.91 22.97 16.00
C LEU A 473 -0.68 23.22 16.89
N LYS A 474 -0.40 24.49 17.17
CA LYS A 474 0.73 24.91 18.00
C LYS A 474 0.73 24.26 19.39
N SER A 475 -0.43 24.06 20.00
CA SER A 475 -0.57 23.39 21.31
C SER A 475 -0.09 21.94 21.33
N ILE A 476 -0.13 21.25 20.19
CA ILE A 476 0.43 19.90 20.04
C ILE A 476 1.92 20.01 19.73
N TYR A 477 2.30 20.95 18.87
CA TYR A 477 3.69 21.20 18.47
C TYR A 477 4.61 21.55 19.65
N GLU A 478 4.15 22.40 20.57
CA GLU A 478 4.96 22.91 21.69
C GLU A 478 5.12 21.95 22.87
N ARG A 479 4.57 20.73 22.77
CA ARG A 479 4.79 19.70 23.81
C ARG A 479 6.26 19.36 23.88
N TRP A 480 6.90 19.64 25.01
CA TRP A 480 8.37 19.60 25.18
C TRP A 480 9.01 18.27 24.72
N TYR A 481 8.33 17.14 24.94
CA TYR A 481 8.82 15.81 24.58
C TYR A 481 8.64 15.45 23.09
N LEU A 482 7.84 16.22 22.33
CA LEU A 482 7.63 16.04 20.88
C LEU A 482 8.21 17.18 20.04
N LYS A 483 8.46 18.35 20.63
CA LYS A 483 8.90 19.55 19.90
C LYS A 483 10.15 19.28 19.06
N TRP A 484 11.17 18.66 19.65
CA TRP A 484 12.42 18.31 18.94
C TRP A 484 12.17 17.40 17.73
N PHE A 485 11.17 16.52 17.79
CA PHE A 485 10.77 15.66 16.69
C PHE A 485 10.09 16.50 15.61
N PHE A 486 9.11 17.33 15.96
CA PHE A 486 8.45 18.20 14.99
C PHE A 486 9.41 19.20 14.32
N ASP A 487 10.36 19.76 15.06
CA ASP A 487 11.44 20.62 14.54
C ASP A 487 12.30 19.85 13.51
N LEU A 488 12.68 18.60 13.81
CA LEU A 488 13.46 17.74 12.91
C LEU A 488 12.72 17.42 11.60
N PHE A 489 11.39 17.31 11.65
CA PHE A 489 10.54 17.03 10.49
C PHE A 489 10.08 18.28 9.74
N GLY A 490 10.34 19.47 10.29
CA GLY A 490 9.94 20.77 9.74
C GLY A 490 8.42 21.01 9.79
N CYS A 491 7.72 20.38 10.74
CA CYS A 491 6.31 20.64 10.95
C CYS A 491 6.05 22.14 11.22
N VAL A 492 4.94 22.65 10.72
CA VAL A 492 4.60 24.08 10.79
C VAL A 492 3.54 24.28 11.86
N PRO A 493 3.85 24.97 12.98
CA PRO A 493 2.85 25.28 14.00
C PRO A 493 1.88 26.36 13.50
N ILE A 494 0.57 26.11 13.64
CA ILE A 494 -0.48 27.08 13.34
C ILE A 494 -1.27 27.46 14.60
N GLU A 495 -1.52 28.76 14.75
CA GLU A 495 -2.44 29.32 15.74
C GLU A 495 -3.77 29.72 15.08
N SER A 496 -4.86 29.62 15.83
CA SER A 496 -6.16 30.19 15.46
C SER A 496 -6.30 31.61 16.02
N GLY A 497 -6.94 32.52 15.28
CA GLY A 497 -7.22 33.89 15.74
C GLY A 497 -6.30 34.93 15.10
N ALA A 498 -5.96 36.00 15.83
CA ALA A 498 -5.21 37.16 15.32
C ALA A 498 -3.81 36.80 14.78
N ASN A 499 -3.17 35.75 15.33
CA ASN A 499 -1.83 35.33 14.92
C ASN A 499 -1.81 34.34 13.73
N ALA A 500 -2.97 33.96 13.19
CA ALA A 500 -3.05 33.01 12.07
C ALA A 500 -2.32 33.51 10.81
N GLU A 501 -2.19 34.83 10.65
CA GLU A 501 -1.53 35.47 9.51
C GLU A 501 -0.02 35.18 9.47
N GLN A 502 0.66 35.22 10.63
CA GLN A 502 2.08 34.88 10.73
C GLN A 502 2.34 33.41 10.37
N SER A 503 1.47 32.50 10.81
CA SER A 503 1.60 31.08 10.48
C SER A 503 1.37 30.80 8.99
N LEU A 504 0.46 31.52 8.32
CA LEU A 504 0.23 31.38 6.88
C LEU A 504 1.41 31.91 6.05
N GLN A 505 2.09 32.96 6.53
CA GLN A 505 3.31 33.46 5.87
C GLN A 505 4.41 32.38 5.82
N ILE A 506 4.58 31.60 6.90
CA ILE A 506 5.54 30.49 6.93
C ILE A 506 5.19 29.45 5.86
N VAL A 507 3.90 29.14 5.67
CA VAL A 507 3.44 28.22 4.62
C VAL A 507 3.80 28.78 3.24
N THR A 508 3.51 30.05 2.98
CA THR A 508 3.86 30.73 1.73
C THR A 508 5.36 30.68 1.45
N ASP A 509 6.20 30.99 2.44
CA ASP A 509 7.66 30.98 2.30
C ASP A 509 8.19 29.58 1.96
N LEU A 510 7.64 28.53 2.59
CA LEU A 510 8.00 27.14 2.29
C LEU A 510 7.58 26.73 0.87
N LEU A 511 6.38 27.13 0.43
CA LEU A 511 5.91 26.88 -0.94
C LEU A 511 6.83 27.55 -1.96
N ASN A 512 7.23 28.82 -1.71
CA ASN A 512 8.16 29.57 -2.57
C ASN A 512 9.57 28.95 -2.61
N GLN A 513 9.98 28.23 -1.58
CA GLN A 513 11.21 27.43 -1.56
C GLN A 513 11.09 26.09 -2.31
N GLY A 514 9.96 25.82 -2.97
CA GLY A 514 9.70 24.57 -3.67
C GLY A 514 9.46 23.39 -2.72
N LYS A 515 9.03 23.64 -1.47
CA LYS A 515 8.66 22.58 -0.52
C LYS A 515 7.23 22.13 -0.73
N VAL A 516 6.91 20.97 -0.17
CA VAL A 516 5.57 20.41 -0.16
C VAL A 516 4.99 20.63 1.22
N VAL A 517 3.89 21.37 1.29
CA VAL A 517 3.20 21.67 2.55
C VAL A 517 1.85 20.97 2.54
N CYS A 518 1.57 20.15 3.55
CA CYS A 518 0.28 19.50 3.72
C CYS A 518 -0.54 20.23 4.79
N LEU A 519 -1.74 20.62 4.40
CA LEU A 519 -2.71 21.28 5.25
C LEU A 519 -4.05 20.59 5.09
N PHE A 520 -4.70 20.28 6.21
CA PHE A 520 -6.03 19.69 6.23
C PHE A 520 -7.07 20.83 6.32
N PRO A 521 -7.77 21.19 5.23
CA PRO A 521 -8.67 22.34 5.21
C PRO A 521 -9.87 22.21 6.16
N GLU A 522 -10.25 21.01 6.58
CA GLU A 522 -11.28 20.76 7.61
C GLU A 522 -10.88 21.34 8.99
N GLY A 523 -9.58 21.42 9.28
CA GLY A 523 -9.01 21.98 10.51
C GLY A 523 -9.25 21.17 11.79
N THR A 524 -10.01 20.07 11.73
CA THR A 524 -10.23 19.12 12.83
C THR A 524 -10.39 17.71 12.27
N ILE A 525 -10.07 16.68 13.06
CA ILE A 525 -10.31 15.28 12.69
C ILE A 525 -11.83 15.01 12.65
N SER A 526 -12.30 14.40 11.57
CA SER A 526 -13.70 14.06 11.32
C SER A 526 -14.32 13.25 12.46
N ARG A 527 -15.58 13.58 12.80
CA ARG A 527 -16.45 12.81 13.72
C ARG A 527 -17.61 12.10 13.03
N THR A 528 -17.90 12.45 11.79
CA THR A 528 -19.06 11.94 11.05
C THR A 528 -18.67 11.01 9.90
N GLY A 529 -17.37 10.95 9.53
CA GLY A 529 -16.91 10.21 8.36
C GLY A 529 -17.21 10.89 7.02
N HIS A 530 -18.00 11.97 7.02
CA HIS A 530 -18.18 12.88 5.89
C HIS A 530 -17.05 13.92 5.84
N LEU A 531 -16.88 14.50 4.65
CA LEU A 531 -15.97 15.62 4.41
C LEU A 531 -16.56 16.90 5.00
N ALA A 532 -15.93 17.45 6.04
CA ALA A 532 -16.44 18.66 6.70
C ALA A 532 -16.30 19.92 5.83
N GLU A 533 -16.75 21.06 6.36
CA GLU A 533 -16.52 22.39 5.77
C GLU A 533 -15.02 22.65 5.60
N PHE A 534 -14.63 23.11 4.40
CA PHE A 534 -13.25 23.50 4.13
C PHE A 534 -13.04 24.97 4.49
N ARG A 535 -12.02 25.25 5.30
CA ARG A 535 -11.70 26.62 5.69
C ARG A 535 -10.87 27.33 4.61
N ARG A 536 -11.21 28.58 4.35
CA ARG A 536 -10.54 29.51 3.40
C ARG A 536 -9.11 29.94 3.78
N GLY A 537 -8.54 29.37 4.84
CA GLY A 537 -7.21 29.74 5.31
C GLY A 537 -6.11 29.46 4.28
N TYR A 538 -6.26 28.36 3.52
CA TYR A 538 -5.28 27.94 2.53
C TYR A 538 -5.22 28.88 1.31
N GLU A 539 -6.35 29.48 0.91
CA GLU A 539 -6.44 30.37 -0.25
C GLU A 539 -5.49 31.56 -0.09
N ARG A 540 -5.46 32.16 1.11
CA ARG A 540 -4.56 33.28 1.43
C ARG A 540 -3.09 32.91 1.28
N ALA A 541 -2.70 31.74 1.78
CA ALA A 541 -1.31 31.27 1.68
C ALA A 541 -0.93 30.95 0.22
N ALA A 542 -1.85 30.37 -0.55
CA ALA A 542 -1.65 30.04 -1.96
C ALA A 542 -1.57 31.29 -2.85
N GLN A 543 -2.43 32.28 -2.63
CA GLN A 543 -2.44 33.56 -3.36
C GLN A 543 -1.14 34.35 -3.15
N ALA A 544 -0.63 34.39 -1.92
CA ALA A 544 0.62 35.07 -1.58
C ALA A 544 1.88 34.35 -2.10
N ALA A 545 1.77 33.07 -2.50
CA ALA A 545 2.88 32.30 -3.03
C ALA A 545 3.18 32.64 -4.50
N SER A 546 4.34 32.22 -5.00
CA SER A 546 4.78 32.38 -6.38
C SER A 546 3.80 31.75 -7.39
N ALA A 547 3.90 32.13 -8.66
CA ALA A 547 2.99 31.67 -9.70
C ALA A 547 3.17 30.18 -10.08
N ASP A 548 4.32 29.58 -9.75
CA ASP A 548 4.67 28.18 -10.04
C ASP A 548 4.16 27.19 -8.98
N VAL A 549 3.53 27.69 -7.92
CA VAL A 549 2.93 26.86 -6.86
C VAL A 549 1.60 26.27 -7.35
N VAL A 550 1.40 24.98 -7.08
CA VAL A 550 0.18 24.24 -7.45
C VAL A 550 -0.51 23.65 -6.23
N ILE A 551 -1.82 23.48 -6.32
CA ILE A 551 -2.61 22.73 -5.34
C ILE A 551 -2.71 21.27 -5.81
N GLN A 552 -2.37 20.33 -4.93
CA GLN A 552 -2.51 18.91 -5.17
C GLN A 552 -3.59 18.35 -4.24
N PRO A 553 -4.81 18.08 -4.75
CA PRO A 553 -5.85 17.45 -3.96
C PRO A 553 -5.49 15.98 -3.69
N PHE A 554 -5.84 15.49 -2.50
CA PHE A 554 -5.73 14.07 -2.15
C PHE A 554 -6.92 13.58 -1.33
N TYR A 555 -7.18 12.28 -1.39
CA TYR A 555 -8.20 11.62 -0.59
C TYR A 555 -7.63 10.40 0.14
N LEU A 556 -7.86 10.34 1.45
CA LEU A 556 -7.54 9.22 2.33
C LEU A 556 -8.77 8.36 2.52
N ARG A 557 -8.63 7.07 2.25
CA ARG A 557 -9.67 6.06 2.50
C ARG A 557 -9.14 4.95 3.37
N GLY A 558 -10.03 4.44 4.21
CA GLY A 558 -9.75 3.29 5.06
C GLY A 558 -9.21 3.66 6.44
N LEU A 559 -9.08 4.92 6.83
CA LEU A 559 -8.74 5.26 8.22
C LEU A 559 -9.97 5.39 9.13
N TRP A 560 -11.15 5.69 8.56
CA TRP A 560 -12.43 5.75 9.28
C TRP A 560 -12.90 4.36 9.69
N GLY A 561 -13.25 4.15 10.96
CA GLY A 561 -13.48 2.81 11.50
C GLY A 561 -12.20 2.14 11.98
N SER A 562 -11.06 2.83 12.08
CA SER A 562 -9.82 2.29 12.66
C SER A 562 -9.67 2.70 14.13
N GLN A 563 -8.75 2.06 14.84
CA GLN A 563 -8.39 2.45 16.21
C GLN A 563 -7.87 3.89 16.32
N PHE A 564 -7.43 4.49 15.20
CA PHE A 564 -6.92 5.86 15.13
C PHE A 564 -7.99 6.89 14.74
N SER A 565 -9.22 6.46 14.43
CA SER A 565 -10.34 7.34 14.11
C SER A 565 -11.30 7.52 15.29
N ARG A 566 -12.14 8.55 15.23
CA ARG A 566 -13.17 8.86 16.23
C ARG A 566 -14.49 8.09 16.03
N SER A 567 -14.50 7.05 15.19
CA SER A 567 -15.68 6.22 14.98
C SER A 567 -16.07 5.39 16.21
N SER A 568 -17.26 4.81 16.19
CA SER A 568 -17.75 3.89 17.21
C SER A 568 -16.90 2.61 17.30
N ASP A 569 -16.95 1.94 18.44
CA ASP A 569 -16.21 0.69 18.66
C ASP A 569 -16.77 -0.48 17.87
N LYS A 570 -18.09 -0.51 17.65
CA LYS A 570 -18.72 -1.49 16.77
C LYS A 570 -18.21 -1.34 15.33
N LEU A 571 -18.15 -0.11 14.80
CA LEU A 571 -17.59 0.12 13.46
C LEU A 571 -16.12 -0.30 13.39
N LYS A 572 -15.33 -0.02 14.45
CA LYS A 572 -13.93 -0.48 14.53
C LYS A 572 -13.81 -2.00 14.41
N SER A 573 -14.66 -2.74 15.12
CA SER A 573 -14.69 -4.20 15.08
C SER A 573 -15.10 -4.73 13.70
N LEU A 574 -16.09 -4.11 13.05
CA LEU A 574 -16.60 -4.52 11.74
C LEU A 574 -15.58 -4.30 10.61
N ARG A 575 -14.68 -3.32 10.78
CA ARG A 575 -13.64 -2.98 9.80
C ARG A 575 -12.28 -3.62 10.12
N SER A 576 -12.10 -4.23 11.30
CA SER A 576 -10.91 -5.02 11.66
C SER A 576 -11.04 -6.48 11.15
N ARG A 577 -10.91 -6.68 9.84
CA ARG A 577 -11.04 -8.02 9.22
C ARG A 577 -9.75 -8.85 9.25
N SER A 578 -9.91 -10.18 9.19
CA SER A 578 -8.82 -11.14 9.00
C SER A 578 -8.28 -11.03 7.57
N GLY A 579 -7.09 -10.45 7.40
CA GLY A 579 -6.47 -10.21 6.09
C GLY A 579 -5.75 -8.88 5.93
N GLY A 580 -5.79 -8.02 6.95
CA GLY A 580 -5.19 -6.69 6.92
C GLY A 580 -6.12 -5.66 6.27
N ARG A 581 -5.93 -4.40 6.63
CA ARG A 581 -6.82 -3.30 6.24
C ARG A 581 -6.26 -2.51 5.08
N ASP A 582 -7.08 -2.28 4.06
CA ASP A 582 -6.66 -1.47 2.90
C ASP A 582 -6.73 0.02 3.23
N LEU A 583 -5.58 0.68 3.15
CA LEU A 583 -5.44 2.14 3.22
C LEU A 583 -5.17 2.64 1.81
N ILE A 584 -6.04 3.49 1.29
CA ILE A 584 -5.93 4.01 -0.07
C ILE A 584 -5.68 5.50 0.00
N VAL A 585 -4.66 5.97 -0.70
CA VAL A 585 -4.33 7.38 -0.88
C VAL A 585 -4.45 7.70 -2.36
N SER A 586 -5.36 8.58 -2.73
CA SER A 586 -5.60 8.94 -4.13
C SER A 586 -5.20 10.39 -4.35
N PHE A 587 -4.29 10.63 -5.29
CA PHE A 587 -3.85 11.97 -5.71
C PHE A 587 -4.57 12.40 -7.00
N GLY A 588 -5.26 13.54 -6.96
CA GLY A 588 -5.98 14.06 -8.11
C GLY A 588 -5.13 14.85 -9.09
N GLU A 589 -5.75 15.42 -10.10
CA GLU A 589 -5.08 16.35 -11.01
C GLU A 589 -4.63 17.62 -10.28
N LEU A 590 -3.59 18.27 -10.82
CA LEU A 590 -3.08 19.52 -10.26
C LEU A 590 -4.06 20.66 -10.53
N LEU A 591 -4.33 21.43 -9.48
CA LEU A 591 -5.24 22.57 -9.51
C LEU A 591 -4.43 23.87 -9.44
N ASP A 592 -4.98 24.92 -10.06
CA ASP A 592 -4.41 26.26 -9.97
C ASP A 592 -4.41 26.75 -8.52
N LYS A 593 -3.40 27.53 -8.12
CA LYS A 593 -3.31 28.06 -6.75
C LYS A 593 -4.47 28.98 -6.35
N ASN A 594 -5.18 29.54 -7.33
CA ASN A 594 -6.37 30.37 -7.14
C ASN A 594 -7.68 29.55 -7.12
N THR A 595 -7.59 28.23 -7.01
CA THR A 595 -8.77 27.37 -6.95
C THR A 595 -9.59 27.65 -5.69
N GLU A 596 -10.84 28.08 -5.91
CA GLU A 596 -11.83 28.34 -4.86
C GLU A 596 -12.15 27.10 -4.02
N VAL A 597 -12.51 27.33 -2.75
CA VAL A 597 -12.80 26.26 -1.76
C VAL A 597 -13.83 25.24 -2.20
N ASP A 598 -14.93 25.68 -2.79
CA ASP A 598 -16.04 24.82 -3.19
C ASP A 598 -15.62 23.87 -4.32
N LEU A 599 -14.85 24.37 -5.30
CA LEU A 599 -14.30 23.55 -6.37
C LEU A 599 -13.25 22.57 -5.82
N LEU A 600 -12.34 23.01 -4.94
CA LEU A 600 -11.38 22.11 -4.29
C LEU A 600 -12.09 20.98 -3.54
N LYS A 601 -13.12 21.30 -2.75
CA LYS A 601 -13.89 20.31 -1.98
C LYS A 601 -14.54 19.27 -2.91
N ARG A 602 -15.12 19.71 -4.03
CA ARG A 602 -15.67 18.82 -5.07
C ARG A 602 -14.62 17.90 -5.65
N ARG A 603 -13.45 18.41 -6.04
CA ARG A 603 -12.35 17.59 -6.59
C ARG A 603 -11.81 16.58 -5.58
N VAL A 604 -11.81 16.89 -4.28
CA VAL A 604 -11.50 15.92 -3.21
C VAL A 604 -12.58 14.85 -3.09
N LEU A 605 -13.86 15.19 -3.24
CA LEU A 605 -14.97 14.20 -3.25
C LEU A 605 -14.93 13.30 -4.48
N ASP A 606 -14.59 13.81 -5.66
CA ASP A 606 -14.44 13.01 -6.87
C ASP A 606 -13.38 11.91 -6.70
N LEU A 607 -12.24 12.24 -6.07
CA LEU A 607 -11.20 11.27 -5.73
C LEU A 607 -11.68 10.15 -4.80
N SER A 608 -12.75 10.38 -4.04
CA SER A 608 -13.33 9.34 -3.22
C SER A 608 -13.90 8.20 -4.06
N ILE A 609 -14.40 8.47 -5.28
CA ILE A 609 -14.96 7.44 -6.18
C ILE A 609 -13.88 6.41 -6.53
N ASP A 610 -12.70 6.87 -6.96
CA ASP A 610 -11.58 6.00 -7.33
C ASP A 610 -11.05 5.21 -6.13
N ALA A 611 -10.92 5.89 -4.99
CA ALA A 611 -10.48 5.27 -3.74
C ALA A 611 -11.46 4.19 -3.28
N TRP A 612 -12.77 4.44 -3.37
CA TRP A 612 -13.80 3.47 -3.01
C TRP A 612 -13.95 2.37 -4.05
N SER A 613 -13.72 2.64 -5.33
CA SER A 613 -13.79 1.62 -6.38
C SER A 613 -12.75 0.52 -6.14
N GLY A 614 -11.50 0.92 -5.85
CA GLY A 614 -10.44 -0.02 -5.49
C GLY A 614 -10.71 -0.81 -4.20
N TYR A 615 -11.44 -0.23 -3.24
CA TYR A 615 -11.92 -0.96 -2.06
C TYR A 615 -13.06 -1.94 -2.41
N ALA A 616 -14.03 -1.48 -3.20
CA ALA A 616 -15.23 -2.23 -3.54
C ALA A 616 -14.92 -3.46 -4.39
N ASP A 617 -13.87 -3.43 -5.21
CA ASP A 617 -13.37 -4.60 -5.95
C ASP A 617 -12.91 -5.75 -5.04
N ASN A 618 -12.49 -5.43 -3.82
CA ASN A 618 -12.02 -6.40 -2.83
C ASN A 618 -13.11 -6.81 -1.82
N LEU A 619 -14.33 -6.30 -1.96
CA LEU A 619 -15.43 -6.66 -1.07
C LEU A 619 -15.93 -8.09 -1.34
N PRO A 620 -16.22 -8.88 -0.28
CA PRO A 620 -16.86 -10.17 -0.43
C PRO A 620 -18.29 -10.02 -0.96
N ASN A 621 -18.84 -11.09 -1.54
CA ASN A 621 -20.27 -11.14 -1.85
C ASN A 621 -21.13 -11.17 -0.57
N LEU A 622 -22.43 -10.88 -0.70
CA LEU A 622 -23.35 -10.70 0.43
C LEU A 622 -23.37 -11.91 1.40
N PRO A 623 -23.51 -13.18 0.95
CA PRO A 623 -23.49 -14.33 1.86
C PRO A 623 -22.17 -14.47 2.63
N ALA A 624 -21.04 -14.25 1.95
CA ALA A 624 -19.74 -14.36 2.59
C ALA A 624 -19.55 -13.29 3.68
N ALA A 625 -19.97 -12.05 3.41
CA ALA A 625 -19.96 -10.96 4.39
C ALA A 625 -20.87 -11.24 5.59
N TRP A 626 -22.06 -11.78 5.35
CA TRP A 626 -22.99 -12.16 6.42
C TRP A 626 -22.43 -13.27 7.32
N MET A 627 -21.91 -14.35 6.72
CA MET A 627 -21.36 -15.47 7.46
C MET A 627 -20.17 -15.06 8.34
N GLU A 628 -19.38 -14.06 7.94
CA GLU A 628 -18.31 -13.50 8.77
C GLU A 628 -18.86 -12.92 10.07
N ASN A 629 -19.95 -12.13 10.00
CA ASN A 629 -20.61 -11.59 11.19
C ASN A 629 -21.26 -12.68 12.04
N VAL A 630 -21.93 -13.66 11.42
CA VAL A 630 -22.53 -14.78 12.16
C VAL A 630 -21.45 -15.59 12.90
N LYS A 631 -20.22 -15.64 12.38
CA LYS A 631 -19.09 -16.30 13.06
C LYS A 631 -18.70 -15.56 14.35
N GLN A 632 -18.83 -14.23 14.37
CA GLN A 632 -18.47 -13.38 15.50
C GLN A 632 -19.62 -13.22 16.52
N TYR A 633 -20.84 -13.02 16.04
CA TYR A 633 -22.02 -12.64 16.84
C TYR A 633 -23.13 -13.71 16.80
N GLY A 634 -22.75 -14.98 16.67
CA GLY A 634 -23.69 -16.06 16.34
C GLY A 634 -24.83 -16.30 17.33
N SER A 635 -24.64 -16.00 18.61
CA SER A 635 -25.66 -16.11 19.67
C SER A 635 -26.63 -14.94 19.71
N ASP A 636 -26.25 -13.81 19.14
CA ASP A 636 -26.96 -12.55 19.31
C ASP A 636 -28.24 -12.56 18.47
N MET A 637 -29.22 -11.75 18.86
CA MET A 637 -30.45 -11.58 18.09
C MET A 637 -30.11 -11.06 16.69
N ALA A 638 -30.63 -11.73 15.67
CA ALA A 638 -30.50 -11.31 14.28
C ALA A 638 -31.76 -10.65 13.78
N ILE A 639 -32.91 -11.33 13.94
CA ILE A 639 -34.18 -10.88 13.37
C ILE A 639 -35.29 -11.12 14.38
N ALA A 640 -36.24 -10.19 14.50
CA ALA A 640 -37.48 -10.39 15.25
C ALA A 640 -38.69 -9.84 14.49
N ASN A 641 -39.87 -10.36 14.83
CA ASN A 641 -41.17 -9.87 14.38
C ASN A 641 -42.23 -10.09 15.47
N THR A 642 -43.44 -9.60 15.21
CA THR A 642 -44.66 -9.95 15.96
C THR A 642 -45.45 -10.99 15.18
N ARG A 643 -45.72 -12.15 15.79
CA ARG A 643 -46.86 -13.00 15.39
C ARG A 643 -48.14 -12.39 15.96
N ASN A 644 -49.31 -12.74 15.40
CA ASN A 644 -50.67 -12.24 15.75
C ASN A 644 -51.05 -12.24 17.24
N ASP A 645 -50.19 -12.72 18.12
CA ASP A 645 -50.34 -12.64 19.56
C ASP A 645 -49.33 -11.64 20.11
N PHE A 646 -49.78 -10.43 20.48
CA PHE A 646 -48.93 -9.34 20.97
C PHE A 646 -48.08 -9.73 22.20
N MET A 647 -48.36 -10.88 22.83
CA MET A 647 -47.63 -11.45 23.96
C MET A 647 -46.42 -12.32 23.59
N ALA A 648 -46.31 -12.90 22.38
CA ALA A 648 -45.22 -13.82 22.00
C ALA A 648 -44.35 -13.25 20.86
N ALA A 649 -43.27 -12.54 21.23
CA ALA A 649 -42.22 -12.14 20.30
C ALA A 649 -41.42 -13.36 19.84
N THR A 650 -41.32 -13.56 18.51
CA THR A 650 -40.42 -14.56 17.92
C THR A 650 -39.13 -13.86 17.48
N SER A 651 -38.05 -14.06 18.24
CA SER A 651 -36.70 -13.63 17.87
C SER A 651 -35.86 -14.82 17.41
N VAL A 652 -35.03 -14.63 16.39
CA VAL A 652 -34.11 -15.63 15.86
C VAL A 652 -32.67 -15.15 16.01
N SER A 653 -31.79 -16.04 16.46
CA SER A 653 -30.35 -15.76 16.58
C SER A 653 -29.66 -15.70 15.20
N ASN A 654 -28.49 -15.07 15.12
CA ASN A 654 -27.67 -15.05 13.89
C ASN A 654 -27.37 -16.44 13.36
N LEU A 655 -27.01 -17.37 14.24
CA LEU A 655 -26.71 -18.74 13.86
C LEU A 655 -27.95 -19.50 13.36
N ASP A 656 -29.10 -19.33 14.02
CA ASP A 656 -30.34 -19.96 13.58
C ASP A 656 -30.83 -19.41 12.25
N ALA A 657 -30.72 -18.10 12.04
CA ALA A 657 -31.04 -17.46 10.77
C ALA A 657 -30.18 -18.02 9.63
N LEU A 658 -28.87 -18.18 9.84
CA LEU A 658 -27.95 -18.79 8.87
C LEU A 658 -28.30 -20.25 8.57
N ILE A 659 -28.64 -21.04 9.58
CA ILE A 659 -29.02 -22.45 9.41
C ILE A 659 -30.33 -22.58 8.64
N ASN A 660 -31.29 -21.67 8.86
CA ASN A 660 -32.54 -21.62 8.09
C ASN A 660 -32.29 -21.18 6.65
N ALA A 661 -31.50 -20.13 6.43
CA ALA A 661 -31.12 -19.66 5.09
C ALA A 661 -30.40 -20.77 4.29
N ARG A 662 -29.54 -21.56 4.93
CA ARG A 662 -28.91 -22.74 4.31
C ARG A 662 -29.92 -23.80 3.88
N GLN A 663 -31.00 -23.99 4.64
CA GLN A 663 -32.06 -24.93 4.27
C GLN A 663 -32.83 -24.42 3.05
N TYR A 664 -33.22 -23.15 3.04
CA TYR A 664 -33.79 -22.52 1.85
C TYR A 664 -32.86 -22.66 0.65
N ALA A 665 -31.57 -22.39 0.80
CA ALA A 665 -30.59 -22.52 -0.27
C ALA A 665 -30.57 -23.94 -0.88
N LYS A 666 -30.63 -24.98 -0.04
CA LYS A 666 -30.70 -26.38 -0.51
C LYS A 666 -32.03 -26.68 -1.22
N SER A 667 -33.15 -26.26 -0.65
CA SER A 667 -34.47 -26.45 -1.27
C SER A 667 -34.55 -25.75 -2.64
N LEU A 668 -34.02 -24.52 -2.75
CA LEU A 668 -33.98 -23.76 -3.98
C LEU A 668 -33.06 -24.38 -5.04
N GLN A 669 -31.95 -24.99 -4.64
CA GLN A 669 -31.08 -25.72 -5.58
C GLN A 669 -31.75 -26.98 -6.16
N GLN A 670 -32.68 -27.58 -5.41
CA GLN A 670 -33.37 -28.81 -5.82
C GLN A 670 -34.65 -28.53 -6.60
N LYS A 671 -35.45 -27.55 -6.16
CA LYS A 671 -36.83 -27.34 -6.63
C LYS A 671 -36.98 -26.14 -7.58
N ALA A 672 -36.20 -25.09 -7.41
CA ALA A 672 -36.42 -23.85 -8.16
C ALA A 672 -35.76 -23.89 -9.55
N GLU A 673 -36.55 -23.60 -10.57
CA GLU A 673 -36.11 -23.51 -11.97
C GLU A 673 -35.53 -22.13 -12.28
N GLY A 674 -34.54 -22.09 -13.17
CA GLY A 674 -33.90 -20.84 -13.58
C GLY A 674 -32.97 -20.22 -12.53
N LYS A 675 -32.37 -19.08 -12.90
CA LYS A 675 -31.41 -18.35 -12.06
C LYS A 675 -32.04 -17.19 -11.28
N ASN A 676 -33.15 -16.64 -11.76
CA ASN A 676 -33.81 -15.45 -11.21
C ASN A 676 -35.11 -15.89 -10.53
N ILE A 677 -35.24 -15.57 -9.25
CA ILE A 677 -36.32 -16.03 -8.38
C ILE A 677 -37.19 -14.85 -8.02
N ALA A 678 -38.45 -14.89 -8.46
CA ALA A 678 -39.43 -13.91 -8.02
C ALA A 678 -39.83 -14.18 -6.57
N VAL A 679 -39.87 -13.13 -5.75
CA VAL A 679 -40.31 -13.20 -4.35
C VAL A 679 -41.42 -12.20 -4.14
N PHE A 680 -42.58 -12.71 -3.73
CA PHE A 680 -43.75 -11.91 -3.41
C PHE A 680 -44.16 -12.21 -1.96
N LEU A 681 -43.50 -11.52 -1.03
CA LEU A 681 -43.66 -11.68 0.41
C LEU A 681 -43.49 -10.33 1.11
N PRO A 682 -44.22 -10.06 2.20
CA PRO A 682 -44.01 -8.86 3.00
C PRO A 682 -42.71 -8.96 3.81
N PRO A 683 -42.21 -7.85 4.37
CA PRO A 683 -41.10 -7.87 5.32
C PRO A 683 -41.37 -8.79 6.52
N SER A 684 -40.58 -9.86 6.65
CA SER A 684 -40.74 -10.86 7.73
C SER A 684 -39.43 -11.57 8.04
N VAL A 685 -39.41 -12.39 9.10
CA VAL A 685 -38.26 -13.24 9.46
C VAL A 685 -37.99 -14.26 8.34
N GLU A 686 -39.05 -14.85 7.80
CA GLU A 686 -39.02 -15.84 6.73
C GLU A 686 -38.48 -15.21 5.44
N THR A 687 -38.94 -14.02 5.08
CA THR A 687 -38.46 -13.26 3.91
C THR A 687 -36.96 -12.99 4.02
N ALA A 688 -36.45 -12.65 5.21
CA ALA A 688 -35.03 -12.34 5.42
C ALA A 688 -34.15 -13.59 5.28
N GLN A 689 -34.57 -14.69 5.87
CA GLN A 689 -33.87 -15.97 5.77
C GLN A 689 -33.93 -16.53 4.34
N LEU A 690 -35.07 -16.41 3.65
CA LEU A 690 -35.23 -16.80 2.27
C LEU A 690 -34.32 -15.99 1.35
N THR A 691 -34.27 -14.66 1.52
CA THR A 691 -33.43 -13.76 0.72
C THR A 691 -31.96 -14.13 0.83
N MET A 692 -31.45 -14.36 2.05
CA MET A 692 -30.08 -14.84 2.22
C MET A 692 -29.89 -16.25 1.65
N GLY A 693 -30.90 -17.11 1.73
CA GLY A 693 -30.90 -18.43 1.10
C GLY A 693 -30.80 -18.38 -0.43
N ILE A 694 -31.48 -17.43 -1.09
CA ILE A 694 -31.38 -17.18 -2.54
C ILE A 694 -29.95 -16.82 -2.91
N PHE A 695 -29.32 -15.90 -2.16
CA PHE A 695 -27.93 -15.51 -2.41
C PHE A 695 -26.95 -16.65 -2.15
N MET A 696 -27.14 -17.44 -1.08
CA MET A 696 -26.33 -18.63 -0.79
C MET A 696 -26.49 -19.71 -1.88
N ALA A 697 -27.66 -19.82 -2.49
CA ALA A 697 -27.92 -20.70 -3.63
C ALA A 697 -27.28 -20.18 -4.94
N GLY A 698 -26.69 -18.97 -4.94
CA GLY A 698 -26.12 -18.36 -6.13
C GLY A 698 -27.18 -17.98 -7.17
N LYS A 699 -28.39 -17.64 -6.72
CA LYS A 699 -29.52 -17.18 -7.53
C LYS A 699 -29.73 -15.66 -7.34
N THR A 700 -30.48 -15.05 -8.24
CA THR A 700 -30.81 -13.61 -8.24
C THR A 700 -32.18 -13.39 -7.60
N LEU A 701 -32.29 -12.42 -6.70
CA LEU A 701 -33.56 -12.00 -6.11
C LEU A 701 -34.31 -11.08 -7.07
N VAL A 702 -35.61 -11.32 -7.26
CA VAL A 702 -36.51 -10.45 -8.03
C VAL A 702 -37.74 -10.15 -7.16
N PRO A 703 -37.73 -9.11 -6.33
CA PRO A 703 -38.87 -8.80 -5.48
C PRO A 703 -40.02 -8.21 -6.33
N MET A 704 -41.22 -8.75 -6.16
CA MET A 704 -42.41 -8.34 -6.92
C MET A 704 -43.18 -7.24 -6.17
N ASN A 705 -43.62 -6.22 -6.90
CA ASN A 705 -44.37 -5.08 -6.36
C ASN A 705 -45.88 -5.33 -6.44
N ILE A 706 -46.57 -5.28 -5.30
CA ILE A 706 -48.03 -5.45 -5.22
C ILE A 706 -48.81 -4.36 -5.96
N ASN A 707 -48.29 -3.13 -5.99
CA ASN A 707 -48.96 -1.97 -6.59
C ASN A 707 -48.77 -1.90 -8.11
N MET A 708 -47.99 -2.82 -8.70
CA MET A 708 -47.75 -2.85 -10.13
C MET A 708 -48.93 -3.48 -10.88
N PRO A 709 -49.39 -2.90 -12.00
CA PRO A 709 -50.49 -3.48 -12.79
C PRO A 709 -50.12 -4.85 -13.39
N THR A 710 -51.13 -5.65 -13.73
CA THR A 710 -50.99 -6.99 -14.34
C THR A 710 -50.02 -7.03 -15.53
N ASN A 711 -50.15 -6.09 -16.47
CA ASN A 711 -49.24 -6.00 -17.62
C ASN A 711 -47.78 -5.74 -17.17
N GLY A 712 -47.61 -4.94 -16.12
CA GLY A 712 -46.29 -4.70 -15.55
C GLY A 712 -45.65 -5.94 -14.94
N TRP A 713 -46.44 -6.78 -14.25
CA TRP A 713 -45.97 -8.08 -13.74
C TRP A 713 -45.48 -9.00 -14.86
N GLN A 714 -46.24 -9.07 -15.96
CA GLN A 714 -45.87 -9.88 -17.13
C GLN A 714 -44.57 -9.39 -17.77
N GLN A 715 -44.45 -8.07 -17.99
CA GLN A 715 -43.21 -7.46 -18.49
C GLN A 715 -42.01 -7.72 -17.56
N ALA A 716 -42.20 -7.59 -16.25
CA ALA A 716 -41.16 -7.85 -15.26
C ALA A 716 -40.70 -9.32 -15.28
N VAL A 717 -41.65 -10.26 -15.30
CA VAL A 717 -41.38 -11.71 -15.39
C VAL A 717 -40.62 -12.06 -16.67
N GLU A 718 -41.03 -11.49 -17.80
CA GLU A 718 -40.37 -11.69 -19.09
C GLU A 718 -38.96 -11.09 -19.11
N GLN A 719 -38.82 -9.82 -18.73
CA GLN A 719 -37.54 -9.10 -18.74
C GLN A 719 -36.51 -9.76 -17.80
N ALA A 720 -36.92 -10.13 -16.59
CA ALA A 720 -36.06 -10.87 -15.66
C ALA A 720 -35.99 -12.38 -15.94
N ARG A 721 -36.68 -12.91 -16.96
CA ARG A 721 -36.69 -14.34 -17.31
C ARG A 721 -36.97 -15.23 -16.10
N VAL A 722 -37.96 -14.83 -15.30
CA VAL A 722 -38.38 -15.57 -14.11
C VAL A 722 -39.07 -16.86 -14.53
N ARG A 723 -38.74 -17.96 -13.84
CA ARG A 723 -39.41 -19.28 -13.98
C ARG A 723 -40.01 -19.79 -12.67
N THR A 724 -39.64 -19.15 -11.55
CA THR A 724 -40.06 -19.56 -10.21
C THR A 724 -40.48 -18.34 -9.41
N LEU A 725 -41.67 -18.42 -8.84
CA LEU A 725 -42.23 -17.43 -7.90
C LEU A 725 -42.31 -18.06 -6.50
N ILE A 726 -41.92 -17.32 -5.48
CA ILE A 726 -42.04 -17.73 -4.08
C ILE A 726 -42.96 -16.76 -3.35
N THR A 727 -43.98 -17.31 -2.70
CA THR A 727 -44.94 -16.58 -1.85
C THR A 727 -45.28 -17.39 -0.61
N SER A 728 -46.23 -16.95 0.22
CA SER A 728 -46.77 -17.70 1.35
C SER A 728 -48.28 -17.85 1.21
N ARG A 729 -48.83 -18.96 1.71
CA ARG A 729 -50.28 -19.20 1.61
C ARG A 729 -51.05 -18.14 2.39
N ALA A 730 -50.59 -17.89 3.62
CA ALA A 730 -51.19 -16.90 4.50
C ALA A 730 -51.20 -15.48 3.90
N TYR A 731 -50.16 -15.10 3.14
CA TYR A 731 -50.11 -13.78 2.52
C TYR A 731 -51.06 -13.68 1.32
N ILE A 732 -51.11 -14.71 0.47
CA ILE A 732 -52.07 -14.75 -0.65
C ILE A 732 -53.51 -14.77 -0.15
N ASP A 733 -53.81 -15.55 0.89
CA ASP A 733 -55.16 -15.61 1.48
C ASP A 733 -55.57 -14.25 2.06
N HIS A 734 -54.64 -13.53 2.69
CA HIS A 734 -54.89 -12.18 3.20
C HIS A 734 -55.16 -11.18 2.07
N LEU A 735 -54.32 -11.17 1.03
CA LEU A 735 -54.48 -10.29 -0.11
C LEU A 735 -55.74 -10.60 -0.94
N ALA A 736 -56.16 -11.87 -1.00
CA ALA A 736 -57.40 -12.26 -1.64
C ALA A 736 -58.64 -11.66 -0.95
N GLN A 737 -58.58 -11.47 0.37
CA GLN A 737 -59.63 -10.76 1.12
C GLN A 737 -59.67 -9.26 0.78
N GLU A 738 -58.55 -8.69 0.37
CA GLU A 738 -58.42 -7.30 -0.09
C GLU A 738 -58.68 -7.15 -1.61
N GLY A 739 -59.05 -8.23 -2.30
CA GLY A 739 -59.41 -8.23 -3.72
C GLY A 739 -58.28 -8.52 -4.70
N PHE A 740 -57.10 -8.91 -4.23
CA PHE A 740 -55.97 -9.27 -5.10
C PHE A 740 -56.11 -10.72 -5.62
N ASN A 741 -55.90 -10.93 -6.92
CA ASN A 741 -55.89 -12.25 -7.55
C ASN A 741 -54.52 -12.54 -8.19
N LEU A 742 -53.80 -13.51 -7.65
CA LEU A 742 -52.46 -13.88 -8.14
C LEU A 742 -52.48 -14.46 -9.56
N ASP A 743 -53.44 -15.35 -9.86
CA ASP A 743 -53.54 -16.00 -11.17
C ASP A 743 -53.80 -14.99 -12.28
N HIS A 744 -54.58 -13.94 -11.98
CA HIS A 744 -54.79 -12.83 -12.91
C HIS A 744 -53.50 -12.06 -13.22
N HIS A 745 -52.66 -11.80 -12.22
CA HIS A 745 -51.38 -11.09 -12.42
C HIS A 745 -50.34 -11.94 -13.15
N LEU A 746 -50.39 -13.26 -12.98
CA LEU A 746 -49.51 -14.20 -13.67
C LEU A 746 -49.91 -14.41 -15.14
N GLY A 747 -51.20 -14.37 -15.47
CA GLY A 747 -51.70 -14.59 -16.83
C GLY A 747 -51.22 -15.92 -17.42
N ASP A 748 -50.74 -15.90 -18.66
CA ASP A 748 -50.19 -17.08 -19.35
C ASP A 748 -48.73 -17.40 -18.96
N ALA A 749 -48.13 -16.64 -18.03
CA ALA A 749 -46.78 -16.91 -17.56
C ALA A 749 -46.78 -18.20 -16.73
N ASN A 750 -46.43 -19.32 -17.37
CA ASN A 750 -46.33 -20.63 -16.74
C ASN A 750 -45.13 -20.67 -15.75
N LEU A 751 -45.33 -20.10 -14.56
CA LEU A 751 -44.35 -20.03 -13.47
C LEU A 751 -44.58 -21.15 -12.46
N ASN A 752 -43.49 -21.75 -11.97
CA ASN A 752 -43.56 -22.65 -10.84
C ASN A 752 -43.71 -21.86 -9.55
N VAL A 753 -44.91 -21.86 -8.97
CA VAL A 753 -45.20 -21.21 -7.69
C VAL A 753 -44.82 -22.15 -6.54
N HIS A 754 -43.94 -21.69 -5.65
CA HIS A 754 -43.57 -22.39 -4.42
C HIS A 754 -43.97 -21.58 -3.20
N TYR A 755 -44.43 -22.28 -2.16
CA TYR A 755 -44.77 -21.68 -0.89
C TYR A 755 -43.60 -21.76 0.09
N VAL A 756 -43.30 -20.66 0.79
CA VAL A 756 -42.17 -20.58 1.73
C VAL A 756 -42.25 -21.63 2.83
N GLU A 757 -43.47 -22.00 3.23
CA GLU A 757 -43.78 -23.07 4.19
C GLU A 757 -43.31 -24.45 3.70
N ASP A 758 -43.41 -24.72 2.39
CA ASP A 758 -43.01 -26.01 1.79
C ASP A 758 -41.50 -26.08 1.50
N LEU A 759 -40.87 -24.91 1.35
CA LEU A 759 -39.42 -24.77 1.21
C LEU A 759 -38.72 -24.87 2.56
N ALA A 760 -39.39 -24.43 3.63
CA ALA A 760 -38.99 -24.53 5.02
C ALA A 760 -39.20 -25.96 5.57
N GLN A 761 -38.60 -26.97 4.93
CA GLN A 761 -38.61 -28.32 5.48
C GLN A 761 -37.87 -28.32 6.82
N GLN A 762 -38.59 -28.53 7.93
CA GLN A 762 -37.99 -28.66 9.25
C GLN A 762 -37.02 -29.86 9.25
N GLY A 763 -35.73 -29.59 9.08
CA GLY A 763 -34.71 -30.62 9.29
C GLY A 763 -34.78 -31.10 10.74
N SER A 764 -34.53 -32.40 10.98
CA SER A 764 -34.52 -32.94 12.34
C SER A 764 -33.64 -32.08 13.27
N HIS A 765 -34.06 -31.92 14.53
CA HIS A 765 -33.31 -31.12 15.52
C HIS A 765 -31.82 -31.52 15.58
N LEU A 766 -31.52 -32.80 15.33
CA LEU A 766 -30.17 -33.32 15.21
C LEU A 766 -29.38 -32.68 14.05
N LYS A 767 -29.95 -32.60 12.83
CA LYS A 767 -29.30 -31.98 11.66
C LYS A 767 -29.03 -30.48 11.87
N ARG A 768 -29.92 -29.77 12.56
CA ARG A 768 -29.72 -28.36 12.93
C ARG A 768 -28.54 -28.20 13.88
N ARG A 769 -28.50 -28.99 14.97
CA ARG A 769 -27.39 -28.99 15.95
C ARG A 769 -26.06 -29.34 15.30
N ILE A 770 -26.03 -30.36 14.43
CA ILE A 770 -24.82 -30.72 13.67
C ILE A 770 -24.36 -29.54 12.80
N SER A 771 -25.27 -28.87 12.09
CA SER A 771 -24.92 -27.72 11.25
C SER A 771 -24.36 -26.56 12.08
N ALA A 772 -24.94 -26.29 13.26
CA ALA A 772 -24.44 -25.29 14.20
C ALA A 772 -23.02 -25.60 14.67
N VAL A 773 -22.75 -26.84 15.07
CA VAL A 773 -21.42 -27.30 15.50
C VAL A 773 -20.40 -27.20 14.37
N ILE A 774 -20.75 -27.68 13.17
CA ILE A 774 -19.91 -27.58 11.96
C ILE A 774 -19.54 -26.12 11.68
N PHE A 775 -20.51 -25.21 11.72
CA PHE A 775 -20.25 -23.80 11.45
C PHE A 775 -19.37 -23.15 12.51
N LYS A 776 -19.58 -23.47 13.80
CA LYS A 776 -18.75 -22.94 14.89
C LYS A 776 -17.30 -23.44 14.83
N LEU A 777 -17.08 -24.72 14.53
CA LEU A 777 -15.75 -25.33 14.58
C LEU A 777 -14.93 -25.14 13.30
N LEU A 778 -15.53 -25.23 12.11
CA LEU A 778 -14.75 -25.15 10.86
C LEU A 778 -14.32 -23.71 10.53
N PRO A 779 -13.15 -23.55 9.86
CA PRO A 779 -12.75 -22.27 9.29
C PRO A 779 -13.80 -21.68 8.34
N LEU A 780 -13.93 -20.35 8.37
CA LEU A 780 -14.94 -19.63 7.58
C LEU A 780 -14.77 -19.87 6.07
N SER A 781 -13.54 -19.93 5.58
CA SER A 781 -13.23 -20.19 4.16
C SER A 781 -13.76 -21.55 3.67
N ILE A 782 -13.71 -22.58 4.51
CA ILE A 782 -14.21 -23.93 4.18
C ILE A 782 -15.72 -23.94 4.21
N THR A 783 -16.32 -23.39 5.27
CA THR A 783 -17.79 -23.34 5.40
C THR A 783 -18.43 -22.51 4.28
N GLN A 784 -17.88 -21.35 3.94
CA GLN A 784 -18.34 -20.54 2.80
C GLN A 784 -18.30 -21.33 1.49
N ARG A 785 -17.19 -22.03 1.21
CA ARG A 785 -17.05 -22.84 -0.02
C ARG A 785 -18.03 -24.02 -0.08
N TRP A 786 -18.41 -24.60 1.07
CA TRP A 786 -19.31 -25.75 1.11
C TRP A 786 -20.78 -25.35 1.22
N TRP A 787 -21.08 -24.20 1.81
CA TRP A 787 -22.45 -23.76 2.11
C TRP A 787 -23.01 -22.76 1.11
N CYS A 788 -22.14 -22.04 0.40
CA CYS A 788 -22.54 -21.08 -0.62
C CYS A 788 -22.05 -21.54 -2.00
N GLN A 789 -22.86 -21.29 -3.03
CA GLN A 789 -22.40 -21.38 -4.42
C GLN A 789 -21.41 -20.26 -4.71
N LYS A 790 -20.38 -20.58 -5.51
CA LYS A 790 -19.36 -19.58 -5.87
C LYS A 790 -20.00 -18.50 -6.74
N SER A 791 -20.01 -17.26 -6.25
CA SER A 791 -20.54 -16.10 -6.96
C SER A 791 -19.51 -14.96 -6.97
N SER A 792 -19.34 -14.31 -8.12
CA SER A 792 -18.51 -13.10 -8.26
C SER A 792 -19.21 -11.90 -7.60
N PRO A 793 -18.47 -10.98 -6.94
CA PRO A 793 -19.04 -9.72 -6.46
C PRO A 793 -19.70 -8.88 -7.57
N LEU A 794 -19.22 -8.99 -8.82
CA LEU A 794 -19.78 -8.27 -9.96
C LEU A 794 -21.10 -8.87 -10.49
N ARG A 795 -21.48 -10.07 -10.03
CA ARG A 795 -22.71 -10.72 -10.48
C ARG A 795 -23.93 -9.99 -9.93
N THR A 796 -24.98 -9.85 -10.74
CA THR A 796 -26.31 -9.37 -10.32
C THR A 796 -26.84 -10.19 -9.15
N ALA A 797 -27.15 -9.51 -8.05
CA ALA A 797 -27.74 -10.04 -6.84
C ALA A 797 -29.25 -9.82 -6.80
N ALA A 798 -29.70 -8.63 -7.18
CA ALA A 798 -31.12 -8.27 -7.22
C ALA A 798 -31.49 -7.57 -8.54
N ILE A 799 -32.74 -7.76 -8.98
CA ILE A 799 -33.35 -7.01 -10.10
C ILE A 799 -34.59 -6.31 -9.55
N LEU A 800 -34.59 -4.98 -9.54
CA LEU A 800 -35.74 -4.16 -9.13
C LEU A 800 -36.43 -3.59 -10.36
N PHE A 801 -37.71 -3.24 -10.24
CA PHE A 801 -38.50 -2.75 -11.36
C PHE A 801 -39.16 -1.43 -11.04
N ARG A 802 -39.06 -0.47 -11.98
CA ARG A 802 -39.80 0.79 -11.93
C ARG A 802 -40.74 0.90 -13.12
N GLN A 803 -41.85 1.60 -12.92
CA GLN A 803 -42.69 2.07 -14.00
C GLN A 803 -42.13 3.40 -14.53
N THR A 804 -41.95 3.50 -15.84
CA THR A 804 -41.53 4.75 -16.50
C THR A 804 -42.74 5.65 -16.76
N ARG A 805 -42.50 6.90 -17.19
CA ARG A 805 -43.56 7.86 -17.54
C ARG A 805 -44.45 7.35 -18.69
N ASP A 806 -43.92 6.49 -19.55
CA ASP A 806 -44.63 5.90 -20.70
C ASP A 806 -45.34 4.59 -20.33
N GLU A 807 -45.57 4.33 -19.03
CA GLU A 807 -46.20 3.12 -18.47
C GLU A 807 -45.47 1.80 -18.79
N THR A 808 -44.25 1.85 -19.32
CA THR A 808 -43.40 0.67 -19.53
C THR A 808 -42.65 0.29 -18.26
N ILE A 809 -42.34 -1.00 -18.09
CA ILE A 809 -41.55 -1.47 -16.95
C ILE A 809 -40.06 -1.55 -17.32
N GLU A 810 -39.23 -0.93 -16.48
CA GLU A 810 -37.77 -0.96 -16.61
C GLU A 810 -37.12 -1.71 -15.44
N GLY A 811 -36.38 -2.76 -15.76
CA GLY A 811 -35.58 -3.54 -14.82
C GLY A 811 -34.20 -2.92 -14.55
N ILE A 812 -33.84 -2.88 -13.28
CA ILE A 812 -32.58 -2.34 -12.77
C ILE A 812 -31.77 -3.48 -12.14
N LYS A 813 -30.55 -3.72 -12.62
CA LYS A 813 -29.66 -4.75 -12.08
C LYS A 813 -28.76 -4.16 -11.00
N LEU A 814 -28.79 -4.79 -9.83
CA LEU A 814 -27.90 -4.48 -8.71
C LEU A 814 -26.95 -5.65 -8.48
N SER A 815 -25.65 -5.44 -8.67
CA SER A 815 -24.63 -6.45 -8.36
C SER A 815 -24.43 -6.59 -6.85
N HIS A 816 -23.83 -7.71 -6.41
CA HIS A 816 -23.39 -7.84 -5.02
C HIS A 816 -22.45 -6.70 -4.61
N LYS A 817 -21.56 -6.24 -5.53
CA LYS A 817 -20.66 -5.11 -5.31
C LYS A 817 -21.42 -3.81 -5.10
N ASN A 818 -22.45 -3.50 -5.91
CA ASN A 818 -23.22 -2.26 -5.76
C ASN A 818 -23.92 -2.21 -4.41
N ILE A 819 -24.64 -3.28 -4.07
CA ILE A 819 -25.36 -3.39 -2.79
C ILE A 819 -24.38 -3.32 -1.63
N MET A 820 -23.26 -4.07 -1.72
CA MET A 820 -22.30 -4.09 -0.63
C MET A 820 -21.58 -2.74 -0.45
N SER A 821 -21.29 -2.04 -1.54
CA SER A 821 -20.70 -0.71 -1.47
C SER A 821 -21.64 0.25 -0.74
N ASN A 822 -22.92 0.27 -1.10
CA ASN A 822 -23.90 1.15 -0.44
C ASN A 822 -24.09 0.84 1.04
N ILE A 823 -24.18 -0.44 1.40
CA ILE A 823 -24.25 -0.88 2.81
C ILE A 823 -23.03 -0.35 3.59
N LYS A 824 -21.82 -0.45 3.02
CA LYS A 824 -20.59 0.01 3.69
C LYS A 824 -20.54 1.54 3.80
N GLN A 825 -20.96 2.25 2.75
CA GLN A 825 -21.09 3.71 2.77
C GLN A 825 -22.04 4.16 3.87
N LEU A 826 -23.24 3.58 3.93
CA LEU A 826 -24.26 3.93 4.93
C LEU A 826 -23.83 3.57 6.35
N SER A 827 -23.29 2.38 6.58
CA SER A 827 -22.80 1.98 7.89
C SER A 827 -21.67 2.87 8.40
N ASP A 828 -20.79 3.33 7.50
CA ASP A 828 -19.69 4.24 7.84
C ASP A 828 -20.22 5.62 8.29
N VAL A 829 -21.22 6.18 7.61
CA VAL A 829 -21.77 7.53 7.91
C VAL A 829 -22.77 7.54 9.05
N LEU A 830 -23.54 6.45 9.22
CA LEU A 830 -24.42 6.24 10.38
C LEU A 830 -23.63 5.89 11.65
N ASN A 831 -22.32 5.69 11.51
CA ASN A 831 -21.38 5.35 12.57
C ASN A 831 -21.89 4.20 13.45
N THR A 832 -22.28 3.09 12.82
CA THR A 832 -22.99 1.95 13.46
C THR A 832 -22.50 1.64 14.87
N GLU A 833 -23.40 1.63 15.85
CA GLU A 833 -23.11 1.44 17.26
C GLU A 833 -23.44 0.01 17.72
N ALA A 834 -22.87 -0.42 18.85
CA ALA A 834 -23.11 -1.78 19.36
C ALA A 834 -24.55 -1.99 19.86
N SER A 835 -25.21 -0.92 20.28
CA SER A 835 -26.61 -0.90 20.73
C SER A 835 -27.61 -0.72 19.59
N ASP A 836 -27.15 -0.63 18.34
CA ASP A 836 -28.06 -0.38 17.24
C ASP A 836 -29.05 -1.52 17.03
N VAL A 837 -30.30 -1.16 16.74
CA VAL A 837 -31.37 -2.06 16.30
C VAL A 837 -32.12 -1.33 15.19
N MET A 838 -32.32 -1.98 14.06
CA MET A 838 -32.99 -1.39 12.90
C MET A 838 -34.36 -2.01 12.68
N ILE A 839 -35.35 -1.19 12.34
CA ILE A 839 -36.67 -1.68 11.93
C ILE A 839 -36.84 -1.53 10.41
N ASN A 840 -37.40 -2.55 9.77
CA ASN A 840 -37.87 -2.46 8.39
C ASN A 840 -39.37 -2.20 8.36
N VAL A 841 -39.73 -1.05 7.78
CA VAL A 841 -41.09 -0.55 7.61
C VAL A 841 -41.43 -0.29 6.14
N GLU A 842 -40.59 -0.78 5.23
CA GLU A 842 -40.72 -0.59 3.78
C GLU A 842 -40.61 -1.94 3.08
N ASP A 843 -41.26 -2.07 1.93
CA ASP A 843 -41.24 -3.31 1.17
C ASP A 843 -39.89 -3.59 0.51
N ILE A 844 -39.55 -4.88 0.40
CA ILE A 844 -38.30 -5.36 -0.21
C ILE A 844 -38.23 -5.16 -1.73
N HIS A 845 -39.31 -4.71 -2.37
CA HIS A 845 -39.27 -4.33 -3.79
C HIS A 845 -38.68 -2.92 -4.00
N SER A 846 -38.68 -2.08 -2.95
CA SER A 846 -37.93 -0.83 -2.94
C SER A 846 -36.48 -1.07 -2.55
N ALA A 847 -35.56 -0.27 -3.11
CA ALA A 847 -34.14 -0.29 -2.73
C ALA A 847 -33.93 0.13 -1.27
N ASN A 848 -34.75 1.05 -0.72
CA ASN A 848 -34.63 1.37 0.70
C ASN A 848 -35.02 0.19 1.59
N GLY A 849 -36.17 -0.43 1.34
CA GLY A 849 -36.62 -1.59 2.10
C GLY A 849 -35.65 -2.75 1.97
N LEU A 850 -35.16 -3.04 0.75
CA LEU A 850 -34.21 -4.13 0.52
C LEU A 850 -32.80 -3.85 1.06
N ILE A 851 -32.17 -2.74 0.66
CA ILE A 851 -30.74 -2.51 0.92
C ILE A 851 -30.55 -1.97 2.33
N ASN A 852 -31.24 -0.88 2.67
CA ASN A 852 -30.95 -0.13 3.89
C ASN A 852 -31.62 -0.78 5.08
N SER A 853 -32.91 -1.06 4.98
CA SER A 853 -33.68 -1.54 6.12
C SER A 853 -33.60 -3.04 6.34
N PHE A 854 -33.05 -3.80 5.38
CA PHE A 854 -33.08 -5.26 5.43
C PHE A 854 -31.70 -5.90 5.26
N LEU A 855 -30.97 -5.59 4.18
CA LEU A 855 -29.64 -6.17 3.95
C LEU A 855 -28.55 -5.52 4.80
N MET A 856 -28.53 -4.19 4.96
CA MET A 856 -27.53 -3.50 5.80
C MET A 856 -27.48 -4.07 7.23
N PRO A 857 -28.60 -4.18 7.98
CA PRO A 857 -28.54 -4.70 9.34
C PRO A 857 -28.05 -6.16 9.37
N MET A 858 -28.51 -6.99 8.43
CA MET A 858 -28.05 -8.37 8.30
C MET A 858 -26.55 -8.46 8.03
N ILE A 859 -25.99 -7.62 7.14
CA ILE A 859 -24.57 -7.66 6.78
C ILE A 859 -23.66 -6.93 7.79
N GLU A 860 -24.14 -5.97 8.57
CA GLU A 860 -23.33 -5.29 9.60
C GLU A 860 -23.55 -5.86 11.01
N GLY A 861 -24.36 -6.92 11.13
CA GLY A 861 -24.64 -7.57 12.42
C GLY A 861 -25.39 -6.65 13.38
N ILE A 862 -26.36 -5.90 12.85
CA ILE A 862 -27.34 -5.10 13.57
C ILE A 862 -28.64 -5.93 13.64
N PRO A 863 -29.27 -6.12 14.82
CA PRO A 863 -30.58 -6.76 14.91
C PRO A 863 -31.64 -6.06 14.06
N LEU A 864 -32.38 -6.84 13.28
CA LEU A 864 -33.45 -6.42 12.40
C LEU A 864 -34.83 -6.71 13.01
N VAL A 865 -35.71 -5.73 13.06
CA VAL A 865 -37.12 -5.88 13.42
C VAL A 865 -37.95 -5.74 12.15
N CYS A 866 -38.72 -6.77 11.77
CA CYS A 866 -39.57 -6.73 10.58
C CYS A 866 -41.02 -6.41 10.97
N GLN A 867 -41.61 -5.42 10.32
CA GLN A 867 -43.03 -5.10 10.41
C GLN A 867 -43.73 -5.45 9.07
N PRO A 868 -44.56 -6.51 9.01
CA PRO A 868 -45.25 -6.89 7.78
C PRO A 868 -46.32 -5.88 7.33
N GLN A 869 -47.03 -5.28 8.28
CA GLN A 869 -48.04 -4.24 8.01
C GLN A 869 -47.38 -2.86 8.03
N ILE A 870 -46.91 -2.43 6.85
CA ILE A 870 -46.11 -1.21 6.67
C ILE A 870 -46.91 0.10 6.76
N SER A 871 -48.25 0.04 6.69
CA SER A 871 -49.17 1.18 6.74
C SER A 871 -49.82 1.43 8.12
N ASP A 872 -49.26 0.85 9.19
CA ASP A 872 -49.78 1.02 10.57
C ASP A 872 -48.73 1.70 11.49
N PRO A 873 -48.76 3.05 11.60
CA PRO A 873 -47.86 3.82 12.47
C PRO A 873 -47.86 3.39 13.93
N LEU A 874 -48.99 2.94 14.46
CA LEU A 874 -49.11 2.55 15.87
C LEU A 874 -48.42 1.20 16.11
N SER A 875 -48.62 0.23 15.23
CA SER A 875 -47.94 -1.07 15.34
C SER A 875 -46.43 -0.92 15.16
N ILE A 876 -45.98 -0.08 14.22
CA ILE A 876 -44.56 0.27 14.07
C ILE A 876 -44.02 0.88 15.38
N SER A 877 -44.71 1.88 15.94
CA SER A 877 -44.28 2.56 17.17
C SER A 877 -44.21 1.62 18.37
N LYS A 878 -45.14 0.66 18.50
CA LYS A 878 -45.08 -0.38 19.53
C LYS A 878 -43.86 -1.27 19.40
N LEU A 879 -43.46 -1.62 18.17
CA LEU A 879 -42.24 -2.40 17.93
C LEU A 879 -40.98 -1.60 18.26
N ILE A 880 -40.95 -0.32 17.89
CA ILE A 880 -39.86 0.59 18.23
C ILE A 880 -39.66 0.63 19.75
N ALA A 881 -40.74 0.85 20.51
CA ALA A 881 -40.70 0.86 21.96
C ALA A 881 -40.27 -0.50 22.56
N ARG A 882 -40.83 -1.61 22.06
CA ARG A 882 -40.58 -2.96 22.59
C ARG A 882 -39.14 -3.42 22.41
N TYR A 883 -38.60 -3.24 21.20
CA TYR A 883 -37.26 -3.70 20.85
C TYR A 883 -36.20 -2.61 21.01
N ARG A 884 -36.60 -1.43 21.52
CA ARG A 884 -35.75 -0.24 21.66
C ARG A 884 -35.00 0.08 20.37
N VAL A 885 -35.73 0.09 19.26
CA VAL A 885 -35.17 0.38 17.93
C VAL A 885 -34.46 1.73 17.95
N THR A 886 -33.25 1.79 17.38
CA THR A 886 -32.42 2.99 17.35
C THR A 886 -32.37 3.64 15.97
N LEU A 887 -32.58 2.87 14.90
CA LEU A 887 -32.52 3.31 13.51
C LEU A 887 -33.87 3.10 12.81
N LEU A 888 -34.44 4.17 12.29
CA LEU A 888 -35.64 4.16 11.45
C LEU A 888 -35.33 4.85 10.12
N SER A 889 -35.59 4.16 9.02
CA SER A 889 -35.51 4.71 7.66
C SER A 889 -36.86 4.51 6.98
N ALA A 890 -37.55 5.59 6.67
CA ALA A 890 -38.94 5.57 6.20
C ALA A 890 -39.19 6.63 5.12
N SER A 891 -40.17 6.38 4.27
CA SER A 891 -40.68 7.35 3.31
C SER A 891 -41.35 8.52 4.02
N ILE A 892 -41.25 9.71 3.42
CA ILE A 892 -41.89 10.93 3.93
C ILE A 892 -43.41 10.78 4.14
N PRO A 893 -44.18 10.15 3.23
CA PRO A 893 -45.61 9.88 3.46
C PRO A 893 -45.89 9.10 4.74
N LEU A 894 -45.11 8.03 5.01
CA LEU A 894 -45.26 7.24 6.24
C LEU A 894 -44.96 8.08 7.48
N LEU A 895 -43.89 8.86 7.47
CA LEU A 895 -43.54 9.75 8.59
C LEU A 895 -44.62 10.82 8.85
N ASN A 896 -45.30 11.30 7.80
CA ASN A 896 -46.44 12.21 7.96
C ASN A 896 -47.64 11.51 8.61
N GLN A 897 -47.86 10.21 8.38
CA GLN A 897 -48.90 9.46 9.09
C GLN A 897 -48.61 9.36 10.59
N PHE A 898 -47.33 9.29 11.01
CA PHE A 898 -46.96 9.26 12.43
C PHE A 898 -47.41 10.53 13.15
N LEU A 899 -47.23 11.71 12.54
CA LEU A 899 -47.63 12.99 13.13
C LEU A 899 -49.14 13.06 13.40
N ASN A 900 -49.92 12.50 12.47
CA ASN A 900 -51.38 12.62 12.49
C ASN A 900 -52.08 11.48 13.26
N HIS A 901 -51.32 10.54 13.85
CA HIS A 901 -51.91 9.37 14.50
C HIS A 901 -52.20 9.59 16.00
N GLU A 902 -53.47 9.76 16.37
CA GLU A 902 -53.92 10.16 17.72
C GLU A 902 -53.42 9.27 18.88
N LYS A 903 -53.27 7.95 18.65
CA LYS A 903 -52.85 7.00 19.70
C LYS A 903 -51.33 6.87 19.85
N LEU A 904 -50.54 7.61 19.07
CA LEU A 904 -49.09 7.49 19.06
C LEU A 904 -48.51 8.42 20.14
N HIS A 905 -47.90 7.82 21.17
CA HIS A 905 -47.27 8.57 22.24
C HIS A 905 -45.77 8.82 21.95
N PRO A 906 -45.21 10.03 22.15
CA PRO A 906 -43.81 10.33 21.84
C PRO A 906 -42.77 9.39 22.46
N LEU A 907 -43.01 8.91 23.68
CA LEU A 907 -42.15 7.90 24.35
C LEU A 907 -42.01 6.58 23.56
N MET A 908 -42.95 6.26 22.66
CA MET A 908 -42.83 5.08 21.81
C MET A 908 -41.66 5.18 20.83
N LEU A 909 -41.20 6.40 20.53
CA LEU A 909 -40.09 6.68 19.61
C LEU A 909 -38.81 7.08 20.34
N GLU A 910 -38.79 7.03 21.68
CA GLU A 910 -37.69 7.55 22.52
C GLU A 910 -36.33 6.92 22.19
N SER A 911 -36.29 5.61 21.89
CA SER A 911 -35.05 4.89 21.61
C SER A 911 -34.39 5.26 20.28
N LEU A 912 -35.12 5.90 19.36
CA LEU A 912 -34.57 6.28 18.06
C LEU A 912 -33.47 7.33 18.24
N ARG A 913 -32.26 7.00 17.80
CA ARG A 913 -31.13 7.96 17.73
C ARG A 913 -31.05 8.63 16.36
N ILE A 914 -31.42 7.90 15.30
CA ILE A 914 -31.41 8.38 13.92
C ILE A 914 -32.75 8.03 13.27
N VAL A 915 -33.38 9.05 12.68
CA VAL A 915 -34.58 8.92 11.85
C VAL A 915 -34.27 9.50 10.48
N VAL A 916 -34.31 8.67 9.45
CA VAL A 916 -34.04 9.07 8.07
C VAL A 916 -35.35 9.13 7.29
N GLY A 917 -35.62 10.30 6.71
CA GLY A 917 -36.73 10.53 5.80
C GLY A 917 -36.24 10.46 4.35
N ILE A 918 -36.85 9.60 3.55
CA ILE A 918 -36.42 9.36 2.17
C ILE A 918 -37.33 10.05 1.17
N HIS A 919 -36.69 10.74 0.23
CA HIS A 919 -37.33 11.47 -0.85
C HIS A 919 -37.20 10.69 -2.17
N ALA A 920 -38.34 10.39 -2.80
CA ALA A 920 -38.40 9.94 -4.18
C ALA A 920 -38.62 11.11 -5.17
N THR A 921 -39.01 12.30 -4.67
CA THR A 921 -39.34 13.49 -5.48
C THR A 921 -38.68 14.75 -4.91
N ALA A 922 -38.52 15.77 -5.76
CA ALA A 922 -37.77 17.00 -5.51
C ALA A 922 -38.40 17.99 -4.50
N ASN A 923 -39.41 17.58 -3.73
CA ASN A 923 -40.12 18.47 -2.82
C ASN A 923 -39.50 18.47 -1.43
N GLN A 924 -39.17 19.67 -0.94
CA GLN A 924 -38.76 19.90 0.43
C GLN A 924 -39.99 19.94 1.34
N HIS A 925 -39.88 19.39 2.55
CA HIS A 925 -40.96 19.38 3.54
C HIS A 925 -40.55 20.04 4.86
N PRO A 926 -40.18 21.34 4.86
CA PRO A 926 -39.67 22.03 6.06
C PRO A 926 -40.66 22.01 7.24
N ASP A 927 -41.96 22.04 6.94
CA ASP A 927 -43.01 21.93 7.94
C ASP A 927 -43.04 20.57 8.64
N LEU A 928 -42.76 19.49 7.90
CA LEU A 928 -42.71 18.14 8.44
C LEU A 928 -41.54 17.98 9.41
N LEU A 929 -40.35 18.44 9.02
CA LEU A 929 -39.15 18.40 9.85
C LEU A 929 -39.39 19.07 11.21
N THR A 930 -39.95 20.28 11.16
CA THR A 930 -40.23 21.10 12.35
C THR A 930 -41.30 20.44 13.23
N LYS A 931 -42.41 19.97 12.64
CA LYS A 931 -43.49 19.30 13.39
C LYS A 931 -43.03 17.99 14.03
N PHE A 932 -42.23 17.20 13.32
CA PHE A 932 -41.70 15.93 13.84
C PHE A 932 -40.75 16.16 15.01
N GLN A 933 -39.89 17.18 14.91
CA GLN A 933 -39.03 17.57 16.03
C GLN A 933 -39.83 18.07 17.23
N GLN A 934 -40.86 18.89 17.01
CA GLN A 934 -41.71 19.41 18.09
C GLN A 934 -42.53 18.31 18.80
N GLN A 935 -43.12 17.40 18.05
CA GLN A 935 -44.00 16.35 18.61
C GLN A 935 -43.22 15.21 19.24
N PHE A 936 -42.09 14.79 18.64
CA PHE A 936 -41.36 13.59 19.06
C PHE A 936 -39.98 13.87 19.67
N SER A 937 -39.51 15.13 19.66
CA SER A 937 -38.14 15.49 20.10
C SER A 937 -37.06 14.71 19.33
N LYS A 938 -37.31 14.41 18.06
CA LYS A 938 -36.39 13.70 17.16
C LYS A 938 -36.07 14.53 15.93
N ASN A 939 -34.79 14.60 15.59
CA ASN A 939 -34.36 15.24 14.35
C ASN A 939 -34.62 14.27 13.20
N LEU A 940 -35.40 14.71 12.22
CA LEU A 940 -35.61 14.00 10.97
C LEU A 940 -34.52 14.39 9.98
N LEU A 941 -33.75 13.40 9.52
CA LEU A 941 -32.64 13.60 8.60
C LEU A 941 -33.08 13.24 7.17
N GLU A 942 -33.06 14.21 6.27
CA GLU A 942 -33.42 13.97 4.86
C GLU A 942 -32.28 13.25 4.12
N ALA A 943 -32.66 12.28 3.28
CA ALA A 943 -31.77 11.56 2.36
C ALA A 943 -32.34 11.57 0.94
N PHE A 944 -31.45 11.61 -0.06
CA PHE A 944 -31.83 11.60 -1.47
C PHE A 944 -31.53 10.27 -2.15
N CYS A 945 -32.53 9.84 -2.93
CA CYS A 945 -32.43 8.76 -3.91
C CYS A 945 -33.14 9.19 -5.21
N VAL A 946 -32.64 8.72 -6.35
CA VAL A 946 -33.18 9.09 -7.68
C VAL A 946 -34.54 8.45 -7.99
N SER A 947 -34.80 7.30 -7.35
CA SER A 947 -36.10 6.61 -7.40
C SER A 947 -36.17 5.62 -6.25
N GLU A 948 -37.34 5.03 -6.02
CA GLU A 948 -37.53 3.96 -5.03
C GLU A 948 -36.57 2.77 -5.22
N ASN A 949 -36.03 2.58 -6.44
CA ASN A 949 -35.13 1.49 -6.79
C ASN A 949 -33.64 1.88 -6.82
N ALA A 950 -33.33 3.14 -6.52
CA ALA A 950 -31.97 3.61 -6.39
C ALA A 950 -31.51 3.52 -4.91
N PRO A 951 -30.28 3.06 -4.65
CA PRO A 951 -29.69 3.17 -3.31
C PRO A 951 -29.61 4.64 -2.85
N ILE A 952 -29.51 4.88 -1.53
CA ILE A 952 -29.28 6.24 -1.00
C ILE A 952 -27.95 6.77 -1.52
N ILE A 953 -27.91 8.03 -1.95
CA ILE A 953 -26.71 8.67 -2.51
C ILE A 953 -26.21 9.84 -1.66
N SER A 954 -27.10 10.60 -1.04
CA SER A 954 -26.74 11.65 -0.08
C SER A 954 -27.65 11.62 1.14
N ILE A 955 -27.14 12.09 2.27
CA ILE A 955 -27.84 12.05 3.55
C ILE A 955 -27.36 13.16 4.48
N ASN A 956 -28.30 13.78 5.19
CA ASN A 956 -27.97 14.63 6.34
C ASN A 956 -27.61 13.78 7.55
N LEU A 957 -26.61 14.22 8.31
CA LEU A 957 -26.18 13.56 9.54
C LEU A 957 -26.44 14.46 10.76
N PRO A 958 -26.52 13.90 11.98
CA PRO A 958 -26.48 14.72 13.19
C PRO A 958 -25.17 15.50 13.28
N ASP A 959 -25.25 16.72 13.80
CA ASP A 959 -24.07 17.53 14.12
C ASP A 959 -23.26 16.89 15.24
N ALA A 960 -21.94 17.10 15.21
CA ALA A 960 -21.02 16.58 16.21
C ALA A 960 -20.18 17.70 16.84
N LEU A 961 -20.06 17.71 18.17
CA LEU A 961 -19.22 18.68 18.89
C LEU A 961 -17.78 18.16 19.03
N ASP A 962 -16.80 18.99 18.68
CA ASP A 962 -15.40 18.73 18.99
C ASP A 962 -15.01 19.29 20.35
N PHE A 963 -14.74 18.41 21.33
CA PHE A 963 -14.38 18.82 22.69
C PHE A 963 -13.00 19.48 22.81
N GLU A 964 -12.13 19.37 21.80
CA GLU A 964 -10.81 20.02 21.81
C GLU A 964 -10.90 21.48 21.36
N SER A 965 -11.65 21.76 20.29
CA SER A 965 -11.81 23.12 19.75
C SER A 965 -13.14 23.80 20.14
N TRP A 966 -14.07 23.07 20.75
CA TRP A 966 -15.45 23.47 21.02
C TRP A 966 -16.25 23.91 19.78
N LYS A 967 -15.82 23.45 18.59
CA LYS A 967 -16.47 23.74 17.32
C LYS A 967 -17.46 22.64 16.95
N ILE A 968 -18.56 23.04 16.34
CA ILE A 968 -19.56 22.12 15.79
C ILE A 968 -19.11 21.71 14.39
N GLN A 969 -19.00 20.40 14.16
CA GLN A 969 -18.93 19.82 12.82
C GLN A 969 -20.37 19.59 12.35
N ARG A 970 -20.79 20.40 11.37
CA ARG A 970 -22.12 20.27 10.77
C ARG A 970 -22.21 18.98 9.98
N GLY A 971 -23.14 18.11 10.37
CA GLY A 971 -23.46 16.87 9.67
C GLY A 971 -24.63 17.02 8.70
N GLY A 972 -25.51 17.99 8.96
CA GLY A 972 -26.74 18.22 8.22
C GLY A 972 -27.05 19.70 8.06
N LYS A 973 -27.80 20.04 7.01
CA LYS A 973 -28.31 21.41 6.80
C LYS A 973 -29.79 21.34 6.46
N ALA A 974 -30.61 22.07 7.22
CA ALA A 974 -32.06 22.11 7.02
C ALA A 974 -32.39 22.59 5.60
N GLY A 975 -33.36 21.95 4.95
CA GLY A 975 -33.75 22.25 3.56
C GLY A 975 -32.81 21.70 2.50
N THR A 976 -31.91 20.78 2.87
CA THR A 976 -31.02 20.08 1.93
C THR A 976 -31.22 18.57 2.06
N GLN A 977 -30.83 17.80 1.05
CA GLN A 977 -30.83 16.33 1.12
C GLN A 977 -29.45 15.77 1.48
N GLY A 978 -28.64 16.57 2.18
CA GLY A 978 -27.34 16.16 2.70
C GLY A 978 -26.20 16.16 1.70
N MET A 979 -25.05 15.71 2.17
CA MET A 979 -23.84 15.54 1.35
C MET A 979 -23.80 14.13 0.75
N ALA A 980 -23.10 14.00 -0.38
CA ALA A 980 -22.83 12.72 -1.02
C ALA A 980 -22.17 11.73 -0.05
N LEU A 981 -22.60 10.47 -0.09
CA LEU A 981 -21.98 9.39 0.67
C LEU A 981 -20.50 9.22 0.25
N PRO A 982 -19.58 8.86 1.16
CA PRO A 982 -18.19 8.59 0.82
C PRO A 982 -18.05 7.62 -0.36
N GLY A 983 -17.23 7.91 -1.36
CA GLY A 983 -17.15 7.08 -2.57
C GLY A 983 -18.24 7.36 -3.60
N SER A 984 -18.97 8.45 -3.40
CA SER A 984 -19.92 9.04 -4.33
C SER A 984 -19.56 10.50 -4.54
N SER A 985 -19.93 11.02 -5.70
CA SER A 985 -19.87 12.45 -5.99
C SER A 985 -21.14 12.88 -6.71
N ILE A 986 -21.45 14.16 -6.59
CA ILE A 986 -22.60 14.79 -7.22
C ILE A 986 -22.05 15.97 -8.00
N ARG A 987 -22.44 16.08 -9.26
CA ARG A 987 -22.17 17.26 -10.08
C ARG A 987 -23.49 17.81 -10.61
N ILE A 988 -23.49 19.12 -10.85
CA ILE A 988 -24.62 19.81 -11.46
C ILE A 988 -24.17 20.21 -12.86
N VAL A 989 -24.95 19.89 -13.88
CA VAL A 989 -24.63 20.24 -15.26
C VAL A 989 -25.73 21.07 -15.91
N ALA A 990 -25.35 21.93 -16.84
CA ALA A 990 -26.30 22.64 -17.68
C ALA A 990 -27.12 21.64 -18.52
N THR A 991 -28.43 21.87 -18.63
CA THR A 991 -29.34 20.91 -19.29
C THR A 991 -29.13 20.85 -20.82
N ASP A 992 -28.57 21.91 -21.41
CA ASP A 992 -28.35 22.05 -22.85
C ASP A 992 -26.91 21.69 -23.27
N SER A 993 -25.90 22.22 -22.60
CA SER A 993 -24.48 22.05 -22.92
C SER A 993 -23.83 20.87 -22.22
N HIS A 994 -24.43 20.35 -21.14
CA HIS A 994 -23.85 19.36 -20.24
C HIS A 994 -22.53 19.80 -19.55
N ASP A 995 -22.21 21.09 -19.60
CA ASP A 995 -21.07 21.67 -18.89
C ASP A 995 -21.33 21.70 -17.37
N GLU A 996 -20.29 21.46 -16.57
CA GLU A 996 -20.37 21.52 -15.11
C GLU A 996 -20.66 22.95 -14.64
N LEU A 997 -21.70 23.12 -13.82
CA LEU A 997 -22.10 24.41 -13.27
C LEU A 997 -21.37 24.73 -11.96
N ALA A 998 -21.28 26.02 -11.63
CA ALA A 998 -20.74 26.47 -10.35
C ALA A 998 -21.70 26.14 -9.20
N SER A 999 -21.19 26.14 -7.96
CA SER A 999 -22.05 26.03 -6.77
C SER A 999 -23.13 27.11 -6.77
N GLU A 1000 -24.29 26.79 -6.19
CA GLU A 1000 -25.50 27.62 -6.12
C GLU A 1000 -26.20 27.86 -7.48
N GLN A 1001 -25.73 27.28 -8.59
CA GLN A 1001 -26.44 27.30 -9.87
C GLN A 1001 -27.29 26.04 -10.04
N THR A 1002 -28.55 26.22 -10.43
CA THR A 1002 -29.48 25.11 -10.68
C THR A 1002 -29.25 24.51 -12.05
N GLY A 1003 -29.16 23.18 -12.11
CA GLY A 1003 -29.10 22.41 -13.34
C GLY A 1003 -29.45 20.95 -13.11
N GLU A 1004 -29.16 20.10 -14.10
CA GLU A 1004 -29.40 18.66 -13.98
C GLU A 1004 -28.42 18.04 -12.96
N VAL A 1005 -28.97 17.35 -11.97
CA VAL A 1005 -28.18 16.60 -10.99
C VAL A 1005 -27.68 15.31 -11.62
N GLN A 1006 -26.37 15.08 -11.56
CA GLN A 1006 -25.73 13.84 -12.02
C GLN A 1006 -24.89 13.21 -10.90
N LEU A 1007 -24.83 11.88 -10.89
CA LEU A 1007 -24.24 11.10 -9.80
C LEU A 1007 -23.09 10.22 -10.28
N GLY A 1008 -22.00 10.23 -9.54
CA GLY A 1008 -20.88 9.28 -9.68
C GLY A 1008 -20.74 8.45 -8.42
N GLY A 1009 -20.37 7.18 -8.53
CA GLY A 1009 -20.15 6.34 -7.35
C GLY A 1009 -20.18 4.84 -7.60
N VAL A 1010 -19.60 4.09 -6.66
CA VAL A 1010 -19.45 2.63 -6.73
C VAL A 1010 -20.77 1.85 -6.54
N GLN A 1011 -21.77 2.49 -5.95
CA GLN A 1011 -23.09 1.94 -5.67
C GLN A 1011 -24.06 2.06 -6.86
N ILE A 1012 -23.69 2.77 -7.92
CA ILE A 1012 -24.56 3.03 -9.06
C ILE A 1012 -24.96 1.72 -9.76
N MET A 1013 -26.25 1.59 -10.02
CA MET A 1013 -26.89 0.43 -10.64
C MET A 1013 -26.54 0.27 -12.14
N GLN A 1014 -26.70 -0.95 -12.66
CA GLN A 1014 -26.50 -1.26 -14.08
C GLN A 1014 -27.86 -1.36 -14.81
N PRO A 1015 -28.08 -0.63 -15.92
CA PRO A 1015 -29.31 -0.79 -16.71
C PRO A 1015 -29.36 -2.16 -17.39
N PHE A 1016 -30.56 -2.64 -17.73
CA PHE A 1016 -30.72 -3.99 -18.31
C PHE A 1016 -30.03 -4.18 -19.68
N GLY A 1017 -29.79 -3.08 -20.42
CA GLY A 1017 -29.33 -3.05 -21.81
C GLY A 1017 -27.84 -2.77 -22.07
N GLY A 1018 -26.95 -2.78 -21.07
CA GLY A 1018 -25.50 -2.64 -21.30
C GLY A 1018 -24.64 -2.63 -20.04
N ASP A 1019 -23.36 -2.94 -20.19
CA ASP A 1019 -22.35 -2.75 -19.15
C ASP A 1019 -21.95 -1.27 -19.09
N ARG A 1020 -21.97 -0.67 -17.88
CA ARG A 1020 -21.44 0.68 -17.66
C ARG A 1020 -19.98 0.62 -17.26
N GLU A 1021 -19.16 1.48 -17.87
CA GLU A 1021 -17.82 1.78 -17.37
C GLU A 1021 -17.89 2.47 -16.01
N SER A 1022 -16.91 2.23 -15.13
CA SER A 1022 -16.87 2.69 -13.74
C SER A 1022 -16.83 4.21 -13.56
N ALA A 1023 -16.60 4.97 -14.64
CA ALA A 1023 -16.50 6.44 -14.65
C ALA A 1023 -17.74 7.15 -15.23
N SER A 1024 -18.84 6.43 -15.47
CA SER A 1024 -20.04 7.02 -16.07
C SER A 1024 -20.93 7.72 -15.04
N TRP A 1025 -21.06 9.05 -15.18
CA TRP A 1025 -22.01 9.87 -14.42
C TRP A 1025 -23.46 9.50 -14.80
N LEU A 1026 -24.30 9.19 -13.81
CA LEU A 1026 -25.71 8.86 -13.99
C LEU A 1026 -26.56 10.15 -13.94
N PRO A 1027 -27.24 10.54 -15.03
CA PRO A 1027 -28.24 11.60 -14.97
C PRO A 1027 -29.43 11.16 -14.13
N THR A 1028 -29.85 12.02 -13.20
CA THR A 1028 -30.98 11.73 -12.28
C THR A 1028 -32.33 12.16 -12.83
N GLN A 1029 -32.35 13.03 -13.85
CA GLN A 1029 -33.53 13.74 -14.33
C GLN A 1029 -34.14 14.71 -13.29
N CYS A 1030 -33.46 14.94 -12.15
CA CYS A 1030 -33.83 15.95 -11.18
C CYS A 1030 -33.04 17.24 -11.44
N GLN A 1031 -33.68 18.38 -11.17
CA GLN A 1031 -32.99 19.67 -11.13
C GLN A 1031 -32.54 19.95 -9.70
N GLY A 1032 -31.45 20.70 -9.55
CA GLY A 1032 -30.95 21.08 -8.23
C GLY A 1032 -29.64 21.83 -8.31
N HIS A 1033 -29.13 22.21 -7.14
CA HIS A 1033 -27.82 22.83 -6.99
C HIS A 1033 -27.09 22.25 -5.79
N LEU A 1034 -25.76 22.38 -5.78
CA LEU A 1034 -24.94 22.18 -4.59
C LEU A 1034 -24.68 23.53 -3.94
N ASP A 1035 -24.84 23.63 -2.63
CA ASP A 1035 -24.36 24.80 -1.91
C ASP A 1035 -22.83 24.83 -1.84
N LYS A 1036 -22.27 25.93 -1.30
CA LYS A 1036 -20.81 26.10 -1.16
C LYS A 1036 -20.13 25.08 -0.24
N ASP A 1037 -20.90 24.45 0.63
CA ASP A 1037 -20.42 23.41 1.55
C ASP A 1037 -20.62 22.00 0.97
N GLY A 1038 -21.20 21.86 -0.22
CA GLY A 1038 -21.43 20.60 -0.92
C GLY A 1038 -22.70 19.85 -0.51
N PHE A 1039 -23.66 20.52 0.16
CA PHE A 1039 -24.98 19.95 0.43
C PHE A 1039 -25.85 20.05 -0.82
N LEU A 1040 -26.55 18.97 -1.16
CA LEU A 1040 -27.47 18.91 -2.28
C LEU A 1040 -28.81 19.56 -1.92
N CYS A 1041 -29.26 20.48 -2.77
CA CYS A 1041 -30.60 21.04 -2.77
C CYS A 1041 -31.29 20.62 -4.07
N VAL A 1042 -32.20 19.65 -3.99
CA VAL A 1042 -33.02 19.25 -5.14
C VAL A 1042 -34.21 20.20 -5.26
N SER A 1043 -34.51 20.62 -6.50
CA SER A 1043 -35.65 21.47 -6.85
C SER A 1043 -36.48 20.81 -7.95
N MET A 1044 -37.78 21.11 -8.01
CA MET A 1044 -38.65 20.61 -9.10
C MET A 1044 -38.24 21.15 -10.46
#